data_AF-A0A7C6ZR10-F1
#
_entry.id   AF-A0A7C6ZR10-F1
#
_cell.length_a   1.000
_cell.length_b   1.000
_cell.length_c   1.000
_cell.angle_alpha   90.00
_cell.angle_beta   90.00
_cell.angle_gamma   90.00
#
_symmetry.space_group_name_H-M   'P 1'
#
loop_
_entity.id
_entity.type
_entity.pdbx_description
1 polymer ?
#
loop_
_entity_poly.entity_id
_entity_poly.type
_entity_poly.pdbx_seq_one_letter_code
_entity_poly.pdbx_strand_id
1 'polypeptide(L)'
;MPGRVQHKIWRIVRMGLHLLVWLGVMTPTPLVAQQHATSRHEPASSPPAATLYLPPHYVQAHIIQPGDFASPWDAADQLPLWQHSLPTPEVVTLPVNALASPTLAHTAPAPATQSFGWKVQMRAAWPFSTHPACRSLSTLTGLRHNMEARLRRAWPTAAPSPSPIIGEYRRRWVCVFPSPAQATNFLVQFSLRLDARAFAEALFVGASTDGRTFWGRRWRTPALTDPSAAEQVQRVYFPPVAPPSAGRVALLWELRQPTQVRQPTGIHLANITVEAFVPPPAGCEQLDPTLALPGAPGNGQVSKGLNLPPYPDLTPTGLAGHVARLRALGVQWVRVEMQGRAGSEPDGLAVPGRGGLLGYVDLKHYDALFDLLCHRKSPIAVLGLLDNMLMPADGWRSRQDAAAYRQGFTTLAAWLAHYYADRVSAWEVWNEPDHVNSYLPPGEFAALLAETGAAIRRSAPTARIVSGGLSSVGPAAVTHLRQTLAALARSVPPGEAFDVMGVHLYPNAEYCTGAQPVRDPTFLYGDTPTVLVRLMQALAAAGYANRPLWVTEIGWNRAGDSNNPATQRCACVAATLVTGIEQAAYLPQAFDILLRESAWPSTAPGVTKVFWYQYADVGLRAAAAGCGDVAGVVDWWYGLYSGVDGGAGIREPQPNPAACTFRAWPDAAAVAACLGQSKSTGE
;
A
#
# COMPACT_ATOMS: atom_id res chain seq x y z
N MET A 1 -15.53 5.75 -64.31
CA MET A 1 -15.96 6.96 -65.04
C MET A 1 -17.49 6.92 -65.18
N PRO A 2 -18.20 8.04 -65.34
CA PRO A 2 -17.93 9.43 -64.93
C PRO A 2 -18.79 9.77 -63.68
N GLY A 3 -18.88 10.99 -63.12
CA GLY A 3 -18.19 12.25 -63.40
C GLY A 3 -19.01 13.44 -62.87
N ARG A 4 -18.29 14.48 -62.43
CA ARG A 4 -18.69 15.81 -61.91
C ARG A 4 -19.91 16.46 -62.63
N VAL A 5 -20.61 17.44 -62.03
CA VAL A 5 -20.22 18.88 -62.06
C VAL A 5 -20.98 19.76 -61.03
N GLN A 6 -20.20 20.53 -60.25
CA GLN A 6 -20.28 21.95 -59.82
C GLN A 6 -21.65 22.67 -59.65
N HIS A 7 -21.87 23.50 -58.62
CA HIS A 7 -21.34 24.88 -58.38
C HIS A 7 -21.73 25.35 -56.93
N LYS A 8 -21.33 26.49 -56.30
CA LYS A 8 -20.39 27.62 -56.59
C LYS A 8 -20.00 28.35 -55.26
N ILE A 9 -18.71 28.69 -55.10
CA ILE A 9 -18.11 30.01 -54.73
C ILE A 9 -18.80 30.85 -53.60
N TRP A 10 -18.13 31.21 -52.49
CA TRP A 10 -17.14 32.32 -52.42
C TRP A 10 -15.87 32.05 -51.57
N ARG A 11 -14.82 32.85 -51.85
CA ARG A 11 -13.46 32.82 -51.26
C ARG A 11 -13.16 34.15 -50.53
N ILE A 12 -12.12 34.16 -49.69
CA ILE A 12 -10.91 35.01 -49.87
C ILE A 12 -9.71 34.35 -49.16
N VAL A 13 -8.50 34.57 -49.67
CA VAL A 13 -7.24 33.88 -49.32
C VAL A 13 -6.05 34.83 -49.43
N ARG A 14 -5.10 34.79 -48.49
CA ARG A 14 -3.61 34.88 -48.62
C ARG A 14 -3.02 35.12 -47.22
N MET A 15 -2.04 34.40 -46.68
CA MET A 15 -0.80 33.77 -47.19
C MET A 15 0.33 34.78 -47.46
N GLY A 16 1.41 34.69 -46.66
CA GLY A 16 2.66 35.43 -46.79
C GLY A 16 3.67 35.01 -45.72
N LEU A 17 4.93 34.80 -46.10
CA LEU A 17 6.00 34.18 -45.30
C LEU A 17 7.19 35.16 -45.13
N HIS A 18 7.87 35.12 -43.97
CA HIS A 18 9.31 35.37 -43.72
C HIS A 18 9.68 36.31 -42.55
N LEU A 19 10.49 35.72 -41.65
CA LEU A 19 11.65 36.23 -40.88
C LEU A 19 11.80 37.70 -40.42
N LEU A 20 12.33 37.78 -39.18
CA LEU A 20 13.41 38.66 -38.65
C LEU A 20 13.08 39.80 -37.64
N VAL A 21 14.01 39.89 -36.66
CA VAL A 21 14.29 40.95 -35.66
C VAL A 21 13.49 40.97 -34.33
N TRP A 22 14.19 40.46 -33.31
CA TRP A 22 14.32 40.91 -31.91
C TRP A 22 13.61 42.19 -31.42
N LEU A 23 12.94 42.04 -30.25
CA LEU A 23 12.82 42.92 -29.06
C LEU A 23 11.51 42.50 -28.35
N GLY A 24 11.42 42.27 -27.03
CA GLY A 24 12.37 42.48 -25.95
C GLY A 24 11.66 43.09 -24.73
N VAL A 25 10.83 42.32 -24.02
CA VAL A 25 10.25 42.72 -22.71
C VAL A 25 10.25 41.53 -21.75
N MET A 26 10.87 41.71 -20.59
CA MET A 26 10.90 40.76 -19.48
C MET A 26 9.71 41.01 -18.54
N THR A 27 9.13 39.95 -17.97
CA THR A 27 8.29 40.05 -16.76
C THR A 27 8.73 38.98 -15.74
N PRO A 28 8.54 39.24 -14.42
CA PRO A 28 9.60 38.89 -13.46
C PRO A 28 9.37 37.60 -12.66
N THR A 29 10.48 36.94 -12.32
CA THR A 29 10.56 35.99 -11.21
C THR A 29 10.31 36.67 -9.86
N PRO A 30 9.49 36.10 -8.95
CA PRO A 30 9.32 36.65 -7.60
C PRO A 30 10.59 36.46 -6.77
N LEU A 31 11.05 37.53 -6.12
CA LEU A 31 12.20 37.49 -5.22
C LEU A 31 11.86 36.76 -3.90
N VAL A 32 12.79 35.92 -3.45
CA VAL A 32 12.84 35.46 -2.06
C VAL A 32 13.35 36.62 -1.19
N ALA A 33 12.46 37.20 -0.38
CA ALA A 33 12.84 38.23 0.58
C ALA A 33 13.54 37.60 1.80
N GLN A 34 14.83 37.85 1.95
CA GLN A 34 15.55 37.58 3.20
C GLN A 34 15.13 38.61 4.26
N GLN A 35 14.50 38.16 5.35
CA GLN A 35 14.36 38.95 6.57
C GLN A 35 15.36 38.49 7.61
N HIS A 36 16.35 39.34 7.89
CA HIS A 36 17.18 39.22 9.08
C HIS A 36 16.36 39.63 10.31
N ALA A 37 16.10 38.67 11.21
CA ALA A 37 15.63 38.94 12.57
C ALA A 37 16.71 38.48 13.56
N THR A 38 17.26 39.42 14.32
CA THR A 38 18.26 39.17 15.36
C THR A 38 17.56 38.72 16.66
N SER A 39 17.75 37.47 17.05
CA SER A 39 17.38 36.99 18.39
C SER A 39 18.50 36.13 19.00
N ARG A 40 18.51 36.04 20.33
CA ARG A 40 19.67 35.67 21.15
C ARG A 40 19.91 34.16 21.15
N HIS A 41 21.18 33.76 21.35
CA HIS A 41 21.57 32.37 21.53
C HIS A 41 20.96 31.75 22.80
N GLU A 42 20.15 30.71 22.61
CA GLU A 42 20.05 29.57 23.51
C GLU A 42 20.26 28.28 22.69
N PRO A 43 20.90 27.23 23.23
CA PRO A 43 21.18 26.01 22.50
C PRO A 43 19.92 25.13 22.42
N ALA A 44 19.03 25.46 21.48
CA ALA A 44 17.89 24.62 21.16
C ALA A 44 18.37 23.24 20.68
N SER A 45 17.94 22.20 21.40
CA SER A 45 18.12 20.79 21.05
C SER A 45 17.75 20.54 19.58
N SER A 46 18.58 19.75 18.88
CA SER A 46 18.32 19.34 17.50
C SER A 46 16.87 18.84 17.34
N PRO A 47 16.10 19.33 16.34
CA PRO A 47 14.80 18.75 16.07
C PRO A 47 14.99 17.25 15.73
N PRO A 48 14.12 16.35 16.20
CA PRO A 48 14.18 14.96 15.79
C PRO A 48 14.10 14.90 14.27
N ALA A 49 15.01 14.14 13.64
CA ALA A 49 15.09 14.05 12.19
C ALA A 49 13.71 13.70 11.62
N ALA A 50 13.19 14.55 10.73
CA ALA A 50 11.92 14.33 10.06
C ALA A 50 11.94 12.94 9.40
N THR A 51 11.22 12.00 10.01
CA THR A 51 11.21 10.61 9.60
C THR A 51 10.60 10.52 8.21
N LEU A 52 11.32 9.90 7.28
CA LEU A 52 10.94 9.78 5.87
C LEU A 52 9.58 9.07 5.71
N TYR A 53 8.50 9.84 5.76
CA TYR A 53 7.28 9.50 5.06
C TYR A 53 7.41 10.08 3.65
N LEU A 54 7.45 9.17 2.67
CA LEU A 54 7.35 9.50 1.24
C LEU A 54 5.97 8.99 0.81
N PRO A 55 5.12 9.79 0.14
CA PRO A 55 3.81 9.33 -0.24
C PRO A 55 3.94 8.32 -1.38
N PRO A 56 2.99 7.39 -1.53
CA PRO A 56 3.19 6.11 -2.22
C PRO A 56 3.64 6.23 -3.68
N HIS A 57 3.30 7.31 -4.38
CA HIS A 57 3.66 7.52 -5.78
C HIS A 57 5.15 7.88 -6.02
N TYR A 58 5.92 8.25 -4.98
CA TYR A 58 7.37 8.50 -5.14
C TYR A 58 8.23 7.25 -4.91
N VAL A 59 7.68 6.19 -4.29
CA VAL A 59 8.41 5.01 -3.88
C VAL A 59 7.95 3.80 -4.69
N GLN A 60 8.88 3.18 -5.40
CA GLN A 60 8.67 1.89 -6.04
C GLN A 60 9.34 0.81 -5.21
N ALA A 61 8.53 0.15 -4.38
CA ALA A 61 8.95 -0.98 -3.58
C ALA A 61 8.95 -2.28 -4.41
N HIS A 62 9.91 -3.16 -4.13
CA HIS A 62 10.04 -4.48 -4.75
C HIS A 62 10.39 -5.48 -3.65
N ILE A 63 9.55 -6.48 -3.43
CA ILE A 63 9.84 -7.60 -2.54
C ILE A 63 10.44 -8.72 -3.39
N ILE A 64 11.67 -9.13 -3.09
CA ILE A 64 12.27 -10.31 -3.70
C ILE A 64 11.66 -11.55 -3.04
N GLN A 65 10.95 -12.37 -3.82
CA GLN A 65 10.36 -13.62 -3.34
C GLN A 65 10.97 -14.81 -4.10
N PRO A 66 11.15 -16.00 -3.47
CA PRO A 66 11.64 -17.18 -4.18
C PRO A 66 10.81 -17.55 -5.42
N GLY A 67 9.49 -17.30 -5.38
CA GLY A 67 8.56 -17.51 -6.49
C GLY A 67 8.86 -16.68 -7.74
N ASP A 68 9.49 -15.50 -7.59
CA ASP A 68 9.87 -14.64 -8.73
C ASP A 68 10.71 -15.41 -9.76
N PHE A 69 11.50 -16.38 -9.29
CA PHE A 69 12.49 -17.11 -10.09
C PHE A 69 12.12 -18.57 -10.38
N ALA A 70 10.90 -19.00 -10.01
CA ALA A 70 10.44 -20.38 -10.20
C ALA A 70 10.39 -20.82 -11.67
N SER A 71 10.10 -19.87 -12.58
CA SER A 71 10.15 -20.05 -14.03
C SER A 71 11.07 -18.99 -14.66
N PRO A 72 11.80 -19.29 -15.75
CA PRO A 72 12.53 -18.29 -16.51
C PRO A 72 11.63 -17.12 -16.93
N TRP A 73 12.18 -15.92 -17.02
CA TRP A 73 11.51 -14.76 -17.63
C TRP A 73 11.99 -14.65 -19.07
N ASP A 74 11.08 -14.75 -20.04
CA ASP A 74 11.42 -14.61 -21.45
C ASP A 74 11.27 -13.16 -21.97
N ALA A 75 11.43 -12.93 -23.27
CA ALA A 75 11.33 -11.59 -23.84
C ALA A 75 9.89 -11.01 -23.78
N ALA A 76 8.85 -11.85 -23.75
CA ALA A 76 7.46 -11.41 -23.65
C ALA A 76 7.09 -11.02 -22.22
N ASP A 77 7.62 -11.73 -21.22
CA ASP A 77 7.56 -11.34 -19.81
C ASP A 77 8.35 -10.05 -19.51
N GLN A 78 9.54 -9.90 -20.11
CA GLN A 78 10.48 -8.81 -19.80
C GLN A 78 10.15 -7.47 -20.47
N LEU A 79 9.70 -7.50 -21.73
CA LEU A 79 9.54 -6.28 -22.54
C LEU A 79 8.50 -5.30 -21.96
N PRO A 80 7.31 -5.71 -21.50
CA PRO A 80 6.33 -4.79 -20.91
C PRO A 80 6.87 -4.09 -19.66
N LEU A 81 7.53 -4.84 -18.77
CA LEU A 81 8.16 -4.26 -17.58
C LEU A 81 9.18 -3.17 -17.96
N TRP A 82 10.09 -3.46 -18.90
CA TRP A 82 11.09 -2.49 -19.34
C TRP A 82 10.50 -1.29 -20.09
N GLN A 83 9.40 -1.45 -20.84
CA GLN A 83 8.68 -0.33 -21.45
C GLN A 83 8.10 0.63 -20.40
N HIS A 84 7.66 0.10 -19.25
CA HIS A 84 7.23 0.89 -18.10
C HIS A 84 8.38 1.30 -17.16
N SER A 85 9.65 1.16 -17.58
CA SER A 85 10.86 1.41 -16.76
C SER A 85 10.95 0.58 -15.46
N LEU A 86 10.15 -0.48 -15.35
CA LEU A 86 10.14 -1.42 -14.23
C LEU A 86 11.27 -2.45 -14.39
N PRO A 87 11.83 -2.95 -13.27
CA PRO A 87 12.83 -4.00 -13.34
C PRO A 87 12.22 -5.39 -13.55
N THR A 88 13.02 -6.28 -14.13
CA THR A 88 12.71 -7.72 -14.22
C THR A 88 13.48 -8.51 -13.17
N PRO A 89 12.96 -9.63 -12.64
CA PRO A 89 13.75 -10.55 -11.82
C PRO A 89 14.92 -11.17 -12.60
N GLU A 90 16.12 -11.20 -12.02
CA GLU A 90 17.27 -11.94 -12.58
C GLU A 90 18.09 -12.62 -11.48
N VAL A 91 18.73 -13.74 -11.85
CA VAL A 91 19.73 -14.44 -11.03
C VAL A 91 21.11 -14.26 -11.66
N VAL A 92 22.08 -13.77 -10.89
CA VAL A 92 23.46 -13.57 -11.35
C VAL A 92 24.42 -14.38 -10.50
N THR A 93 25.10 -15.35 -11.12
CA THR A 93 26.13 -16.15 -10.46
C THR A 93 27.53 -15.57 -10.67
N LEU A 94 28.31 -15.48 -9.59
CA LEU A 94 29.73 -15.12 -9.61
C LEU A 94 30.64 -16.36 -9.59
N PRO A 95 31.77 -16.35 -10.31
CA PRO A 95 32.73 -17.47 -10.30
C PRO A 95 33.43 -17.61 -8.94
N VAL A 96 33.59 -16.51 -8.21
CA VAL A 96 34.22 -16.44 -6.88
C VAL A 96 33.16 -16.30 -5.78
N ASN A 97 33.43 -16.84 -4.60
CA ASN A 97 32.60 -16.57 -3.42
C ASN A 97 32.99 -15.20 -2.82
N ALA A 98 32.07 -14.25 -2.85
CA ALA A 98 32.21 -12.92 -2.29
C ALA A 98 32.43 -12.92 -0.76
N LEU A 99 31.70 -13.76 -0.03
CA LEU A 99 31.73 -13.81 1.43
C LEU A 99 33.04 -14.42 1.98
N ALA A 100 33.74 -15.21 1.14
CA ALA A 100 35.02 -15.85 1.46
C ALA A 100 36.25 -15.08 0.94
N SER A 101 36.08 -13.91 0.32
CA SER A 101 37.20 -13.16 -0.29
C SER A 101 37.95 -12.31 0.75
N PRO A 102 39.27 -12.49 0.93
CA PRO A 102 40.04 -11.78 1.95
C PRO A 102 40.28 -10.29 1.64
N THR A 103 39.98 -9.84 0.42
CA THR A 103 40.16 -8.44 -0.03
C THR A 103 38.91 -7.57 0.17
N LEU A 104 37.78 -8.17 0.51
CA LEU A 104 36.58 -7.48 0.97
C LEU A 104 36.73 -7.21 2.47
N ALA A 105 36.87 -5.94 2.85
CA ALA A 105 36.93 -5.59 4.28
C ALA A 105 35.60 -5.97 4.94
N HIS A 106 35.68 -6.81 5.94
CA HIS A 106 34.53 -7.19 6.75
C HIS A 106 34.28 -6.07 7.76
N THR A 107 33.18 -5.34 7.60
CA THR A 107 32.70 -4.43 8.65
C THR A 107 32.48 -5.25 9.90
N ALA A 108 33.23 -4.97 10.98
CA ALA A 108 33.01 -5.62 12.25
C ALA A 108 31.56 -5.39 12.69
N PRO A 109 30.84 -6.40 13.23
CA PRO A 109 29.53 -6.16 13.79
C PRO A 109 29.65 -5.11 14.89
N ALA A 110 28.76 -4.12 14.89
CA ALA A 110 28.63 -3.20 16.00
C ALA A 110 28.38 -4.00 17.30
N PRO A 111 28.87 -3.56 18.46
CA PRO A 111 28.59 -4.22 19.73
C PRO A 111 27.07 -4.36 19.91
N ALA A 112 26.63 -5.52 20.41
CA ALA A 112 25.23 -5.92 20.44
C ALA A 112 24.40 -5.12 21.45
N THR A 113 24.08 -3.87 21.11
CA THR A 113 22.96 -3.14 21.72
C THR A 113 21.67 -3.68 21.14
N GLN A 114 20.75 -4.14 22.00
CA GLN A 114 19.40 -4.54 21.59
C GLN A 114 18.68 -3.32 21.01
N SER A 115 18.68 -3.21 19.68
CA SER A 115 18.12 -2.06 18.97
C SER A 115 17.29 -2.52 17.78
N PHE A 116 15.99 -2.33 17.91
CA PHE A 116 14.97 -2.80 16.97
C PHE A 116 14.63 -1.76 15.89
N GLY A 117 13.89 -2.18 14.87
CA GLY A 117 13.54 -1.38 13.70
C GLY A 117 14.61 -1.37 12.61
N TRP A 118 14.44 -0.51 11.61
CA TRP A 118 15.37 -0.35 10.50
C TRP A 118 16.70 0.28 10.94
N LYS A 119 17.83 -0.37 10.60
CA LYS A 119 19.20 0.07 10.94
C LYS A 119 20.05 0.25 9.69
N VAL A 120 20.51 1.48 9.47
CA VAL A 120 21.42 1.84 8.37
C VAL A 120 22.76 1.14 8.52
N GLN A 121 23.07 0.27 7.56
CA GLN A 121 24.37 -0.40 7.37
C GLN A 121 25.31 0.42 6.47
N MET A 122 24.75 1.21 5.55
CA MET A 122 25.52 2.03 4.61
C MET A 122 24.75 3.29 4.19
N ARG A 123 25.47 4.40 4.01
CA ARG A 123 25.10 5.50 3.13
C ARG A 123 26.25 5.73 2.15
N ALA A 124 25.99 5.84 0.86
CA ALA A 124 27.04 5.95 -0.14
C ALA A 124 26.65 6.85 -1.33
N ALA A 125 27.65 7.46 -1.94
CA ALA A 125 27.56 8.04 -3.28
C ALA A 125 27.98 7.01 -4.34
N TRP A 126 27.47 7.17 -5.55
CA TRP A 126 27.87 6.36 -6.71
C TRP A 126 29.03 7.02 -7.47
N PRO A 127 30.05 6.28 -7.95
CA PRO A 127 30.27 4.84 -7.78
C PRO A 127 30.94 4.50 -6.43
N PHE A 128 30.72 3.28 -5.92
CA PHE A 128 31.18 2.82 -4.59
C PHE A 128 32.70 2.62 -4.43
N SER A 129 33.54 3.25 -5.25
CA SER A 129 35.00 3.01 -5.28
C SER A 129 35.74 3.35 -3.99
N THR A 130 35.14 4.14 -3.10
CA THR A 130 35.73 4.59 -1.83
C THR A 130 35.08 3.99 -0.58
N HIS A 131 33.96 3.26 -0.69
CA HIS A 131 33.24 2.77 0.49
C HIS A 131 33.91 1.49 1.05
N PRO A 132 34.25 1.42 2.35
CA PRO A 132 35.06 0.33 2.91
C PRO A 132 34.43 -1.06 2.74
N ALA A 133 33.10 -1.18 2.80
CA ALA A 133 32.39 -2.44 2.61
C ALA A 133 32.33 -2.94 1.15
N CYS A 134 32.71 -2.12 0.16
CA CYS A 134 32.50 -2.39 -1.27
C CYS A 134 33.82 -2.56 -2.06
N ARG A 135 33.84 -3.45 -3.06
CA ARG A 135 34.97 -3.64 -3.99
C ARG A 135 34.49 -3.84 -5.43
N SER A 136 35.29 -3.39 -6.39
CA SER A 136 35.08 -3.74 -7.81
C SER A 136 35.47 -5.20 -8.06
N LEU A 137 34.70 -5.94 -8.85
CA LEU A 137 35.08 -7.31 -9.21
C LEU A 137 36.36 -7.38 -10.06
N SER A 138 36.76 -6.29 -10.73
CA SER A 138 38.07 -6.21 -11.41
C SER A 138 39.26 -6.35 -10.45
N THR A 139 39.12 -5.94 -9.19
CA THR A 139 40.16 -6.10 -8.15
C THR A 139 40.03 -7.41 -7.37
N LEU A 140 38.86 -8.06 -7.40
CA LEU A 140 38.63 -9.37 -6.78
C LEU A 140 39.15 -10.55 -7.64
N THR A 141 39.34 -10.36 -8.95
CA THR A 141 39.72 -11.43 -9.90
C THR A 141 41.21 -11.46 -10.27
N GLY A 142 42.12 -11.25 -9.31
CA GLY A 142 43.57 -11.09 -9.54
C GLY A 142 44.27 -12.20 -10.34
N LEU A 143 43.67 -13.39 -10.47
CA LEU A 143 44.16 -14.47 -11.34
C LEU A 143 43.82 -14.25 -12.82
N ARG A 144 42.62 -13.77 -13.16
CA ARG A 144 42.17 -13.65 -14.56
C ARG A 144 42.88 -12.53 -15.32
N HIS A 145 43.13 -11.41 -14.64
CA HIS A 145 43.83 -10.27 -15.23
C HIS A 145 45.28 -10.63 -15.62
N ASN A 146 45.96 -11.43 -14.79
CA ASN A 146 47.29 -11.98 -15.11
C ASN A 146 47.26 -12.97 -16.29
N MET A 147 46.21 -13.78 -16.42
CA MET A 147 46.07 -14.72 -17.53
C MET A 147 45.74 -14.03 -18.86
N GLU A 148 44.84 -13.04 -18.85
CA GLU A 148 44.55 -12.20 -20.02
C GLU A 148 45.77 -11.36 -20.44
N ALA A 149 46.52 -10.81 -19.48
CA ALA A 149 47.77 -10.09 -19.75
C ALA A 149 48.94 -11.00 -20.19
N ARG A 150 48.86 -12.32 -19.98
CA ARG A 150 49.76 -13.32 -20.56
C ARG A 150 49.31 -13.73 -21.97
N LEU A 151 48.02 -14.00 -22.18
CA LEU A 151 47.47 -14.37 -23.48
C LEU A 151 47.64 -13.26 -24.52
N ARG A 152 47.41 -11.98 -24.16
CA ARG A 152 47.69 -10.81 -25.02
C ARG A 152 49.17 -10.62 -25.35
N ARG A 153 50.09 -11.21 -24.57
CA ARG A 153 51.53 -11.24 -24.86
C ARG A 153 51.96 -12.47 -25.65
N ALA A 154 51.15 -13.54 -25.67
CA ALA A 154 51.45 -14.79 -26.37
C ALA A 154 50.96 -14.80 -27.83
N TRP A 155 49.91 -14.05 -28.18
CA TRP A 155 49.38 -13.95 -29.55
C TRP A 155 49.15 -12.49 -29.99
N PRO A 156 50.08 -11.87 -30.74
CA PRO A 156 49.95 -10.52 -31.27
C PRO A 156 49.60 -10.47 -32.78
N THR A 157 48.47 -11.04 -33.21
CA THR A 157 47.88 -10.91 -34.57
C THR A 157 46.36 -11.17 -34.52
N ALA A 158 45.48 -10.69 -35.41
CA ALA A 158 45.63 -9.93 -36.67
C ALA A 158 44.56 -8.81 -36.81
N ALA A 159 44.46 -8.20 -38.01
CA ALA A 159 43.69 -6.99 -38.32
C ALA A 159 42.16 -7.03 -38.03
N PRO A 160 41.51 -5.88 -37.79
CA PRO A 160 40.07 -5.80 -37.52
C PRO A 160 39.22 -5.98 -38.80
N SER A 161 38.15 -6.77 -38.69
CA SER A 161 37.07 -6.81 -39.68
C SER A 161 36.21 -5.54 -39.62
N PRO A 162 35.79 -4.93 -40.75
CA PRO A 162 35.00 -3.70 -40.79
C PRO A 162 33.50 -3.96 -40.57
N SER A 163 33.15 -4.57 -39.44
CA SER A 163 31.78 -4.66 -38.94
C SER A 163 31.81 -4.58 -37.42
N PRO A 164 31.20 -3.55 -36.80
CA PRO A 164 31.35 -3.31 -35.37
C PRO A 164 30.57 -4.37 -34.57
N ILE A 165 31.26 -5.39 -34.07
CA ILE A 165 30.78 -6.18 -32.94
C ILE A 165 30.70 -5.22 -31.75
N ILE A 166 29.48 -4.78 -31.43
CA ILE A 166 29.19 -4.03 -30.21
C ILE A 166 29.34 -5.00 -29.04
N GLY A 167 30.54 -5.02 -28.44
CA GLY A 167 30.78 -5.75 -27.20
C GLY A 167 30.00 -5.13 -26.04
N GLU A 168 29.85 -5.91 -24.95
CA GLU A 168 29.23 -5.44 -23.72
C GLU A 168 30.29 -5.28 -22.62
N TYR A 169 30.43 -4.06 -22.10
CA TYR A 169 31.27 -3.76 -20.94
C TYR A 169 30.45 -3.91 -19.66
N ARG A 170 30.95 -4.74 -18.72
CA ARG A 170 30.30 -5.00 -17.44
C ARG A 170 31.15 -4.45 -16.29
N ARG A 171 30.65 -3.43 -15.60
CA ARG A 171 31.20 -2.96 -14.32
C ARG A 171 30.41 -3.65 -13.21
N ARG A 172 31.10 -4.20 -12.20
CA ARG A 172 30.44 -4.84 -11.06
C ARG A 172 31.09 -4.45 -9.76
N TRP A 173 30.27 -4.17 -8.75
CA TRP A 173 30.69 -3.91 -7.38
C TRP A 173 30.00 -4.91 -6.45
N VAL A 174 30.76 -5.43 -5.49
CA VAL A 174 30.25 -6.31 -4.44
C VAL A 174 30.46 -5.60 -3.11
N CYS A 175 29.39 -5.49 -2.32
CA CYS A 175 29.42 -4.94 -0.97
C CYS A 175 29.01 -6.02 0.03
N VAL A 176 29.72 -6.17 1.14
CA VAL A 176 29.43 -7.20 2.15
C VAL A 176 29.09 -6.56 3.49
N PHE A 177 27.98 -7.01 4.09
CA PHE A 177 27.46 -6.50 5.35
C PHE A 177 27.32 -7.63 6.38
N PRO A 178 27.50 -7.35 7.68
CA PRO A 178 27.07 -8.25 8.73
C PRO A 178 25.55 -8.39 8.68
N SER A 179 25.04 -9.60 8.88
CA SER A 179 23.63 -9.85 9.15
C SER A 179 23.47 -10.05 10.65
N PRO A 180 22.71 -9.20 11.35
CA PRO A 180 22.21 -9.55 12.66
C PRO A 180 21.50 -10.91 12.55
N ALA A 181 21.75 -11.82 13.50
CA ALA A 181 21.10 -13.15 13.49
C ALA A 181 19.56 -13.07 13.62
N GLN A 182 19.05 -11.92 14.06
CA GLN A 182 17.64 -11.60 14.25
C GLN A 182 17.06 -10.74 13.11
N ALA A 183 17.82 -10.43 12.06
CA ALA A 183 17.31 -9.59 10.97
C ALA A 183 16.35 -10.38 10.07
N THR A 184 15.13 -9.89 9.90
CA THR A 184 14.08 -10.51 9.05
C THR A 184 13.97 -9.87 7.67
N ASN A 185 14.71 -8.78 7.40
CA ASN A 185 14.77 -8.18 6.07
C ASN A 185 16.05 -7.36 5.85
N PHE A 186 16.45 -7.22 4.58
CA PHE A 186 17.45 -6.28 4.11
C PHE A 186 16.84 -5.36 3.06
N LEU A 187 16.99 -4.05 3.23
CA LEU A 187 16.54 -3.05 2.26
C LEU A 187 17.73 -2.41 1.56
N VAL A 188 17.64 -2.30 0.23
CA VAL A 188 18.46 -1.41 -0.58
C VAL A 188 17.55 -0.30 -1.12
N GLN A 189 17.82 0.95 -0.75
CA GLN A 189 17.09 2.13 -1.24
C GLN A 189 18.01 3.04 -2.04
N PHE A 190 17.52 3.58 -3.15
CA PHE A 190 18.24 4.55 -3.98
C PHE A 190 17.28 5.38 -4.84
N SER A 191 17.63 6.64 -5.10
CA SER A 191 17.05 7.41 -6.21
C SER A 191 17.58 6.85 -7.53
N LEU A 192 16.70 6.59 -8.50
CA LEU A 192 17.02 6.15 -9.84
C LEU A 192 16.44 7.10 -10.88
N ARG A 193 17.26 7.54 -11.84
CA ARG A 193 16.79 8.15 -13.10
C ARG A 193 17.32 7.35 -14.28
N LEU A 194 16.45 7.07 -15.25
CA LEU A 194 16.77 6.36 -16.49
C LEU A 194 16.56 7.31 -17.68
N ASP A 195 17.65 7.85 -18.21
CA ASP A 195 17.64 8.65 -19.42
C ASP A 195 17.43 7.73 -20.64
N ALA A 196 16.67 8.21 -21.63
CA ALA A 196 16.37 7.49 -22.86
C ALA A 196 17.62 7.32 -23.75
N ARG A 197 17.85 6.12 -24.35
CA ARG A 197 19.08 5.79 -25.10
C ARG A 197 18.84 5.07 -26.42
N ALA A 198 19.76 5.25 -27.37
CA ALA A 198 19.75 4.57 -28.68
C ALA A 198 20.15 3.08 -28.58
N PHE A 199 20.74 2.70 -27.45
CA PHE A 199 21.23 1.38 -27.11
C PHE A 199 20.93 1.18 -25.63
N ALA A 200 20.52 -0.03 -25.24
CA ALA A 200 20.19 -0.27 -23.85
C ALA A 200 21.44 -0.33 -22.97
N GLU A 201 21.43 0.42 -21.87
CA GLU A 201 22.20 0.10 -20.67
C GLU A 201 21.32 -0.65 -19.68
N ALA A 202 21.92 -1.42 -18.78
CA ALA A 202 21.18 -2.14 -17.75
C ALA A 202 21.88 -2.09 -16.40
N LEU A 203 21.10 -1.87 -15.34
CA LEU A 203 21.52 -1.93 -13.95
C LEU A 203 20.88 -3.14 -13.27
N PHE A 204 21.68 -3.97 -12.61
CA PHE A 204 21.19 -5.01 -11.71
C PHE A 204 21.62 -4.74 -10.28
N VAL A 205 20.69 -4.98 -9.36
CA VAL A 205 20.90 -4.97 -7.91
C VAL A 205 20.33 -6.27 -7.36
N GLY A 206 21.14 -7.04 -6.64
CA GLY A 206 20.72 -8.30 -6.05
C GLY A 206 21.50 -8.67 -4.79
N ALA A 207 20.92 -9.54 -3.97
CA ALA A 207 21.50 -10.00 -2.70
C ALA A 207 21.83 -11.50 -2.74
N SER A 208 22.77 -11.91 -1.89
CA SER A 208 23.29 -13.27 -1.78
C SER A 208 23.67 -13.59 -0.34
N THR A 209 23.25 -14.77 0.13
CA THR A 209 23.63 -15.37 1.42
C THR A 209 24.69 -16.47 1.28
N ASP A 210 24.89 -17.02 0.06
CA ASP A 210 25.94 -18.01 -0.26
C ASP A 210 27.25 -17.35 -0.76
N GLY A 211 27.18 -16.06 -1.11
CA GLY A 211 28.26 -15.27 -1.70
C GLY A 211 28.53 -15.55 -3.18
N ARG A 212 27.74 -16.41 -3.85
CA ARG A 212 27.93 -16.81 -5.25
C ARG A 212 26.72 -16.49 -6.12
N THR A 213 25.51 -16.78 -5.63
CA THR A 213 24.25 -16.67 -6.36
C THR A 213 23.50 -15.44 -5.85
N PHE A 214 23.33 -14.44 -6.72
CA PHE A 214 22.68 -13.17 -6.39
C PHE A 214 21.30 -13.12 -7.03
N TRP A 215 20.28 -12.99 -6.19
CA TRP A 215 18.87 -12.88 -6.58
C TRP A 215 18.48 -11.42 -6.53
N GLY A 216 17.84 -10.89 -7.58
CA GLY A 216 17.61 -9.45 -7.64
C GLY A 216 16.75 -8.97 -8.79
N ARG A 217 16.92 -7.69 -9.12
CA ARG A 217 16.13 -6.92 -10.08
C ARG A 217 17.06 -6.25 -11.10
N ARG A 218 16.67 -6.26 -12.38
CA ARG A 218 17.38 -5.59 -13.48
C ARG A 218 16.51 -4.53 -14.16
N TRP A 219 16.93 -3.27 -14.03
CA TRP A 219 16.43 -2.14 -14.80
C TRP A 219 17.16 -2.03 -16.14
N ARG A 220 16.49 -1.43 -17.13
CA ARG A 220 17.01 -1.18 -18.47
C ARG A 220 16.64 0.25 -18.88
N THR A 221 17.55 0.98 -19.54
CA THR A 221 17.23 2.33 -20.04
C THR A 221 16.16 2.27 -21.13
N PRO A 222 15.17 3.18 -21.13
CA PRO A 222 14.14 3.23 -22.17
C PRO A 222 14.71 3.66 -23.53
N ALA A 223 13.93 3.50 -24.61
CA ALA A 223 14.35 3.85 -25.96
C ALA A 223 14.28 5.36 -26.19
N LEU A 224 15.05 5.92 -27.14
CA LEU A 224 15.04 7.37 -27.46
C LEU A 224 13.66 7.95 -27.84
N THR A 225 12.71 7.11 -28.23
CA THR A 225 11.31 7.51 -28.52
C THR A 225 10.52 7.84 -27.26
N ASP A 226 10.99 7.39 -26.10
CA ASP A 226 10.30 7.46 -24.84
C ASP A 226 10.90 8.64 -24.05
N PRO A 227 10.10 9.40 -23.28
CA PRO A 227 10.64 10.46 -22.43
C PRO A 227 11.60 9.86 -21.38
N SER A 228 12.61 10.64 -20.98
CA SER A 228 13.45 10.26 -19.83
C SER A 228 12.58 10.03 -18.59
N ALA A 229 12.77 8.90 -17.91
CA ALA A 229 12.05 8.62 -16.68
C ALA A 229 12.32 9.72 -15.64
N ALA A 230 11.30 10.10 -14.87
CA ALA A 230 11.48 10.94 -13.69
C ALA A 230 12.39 10.24 -12.67
N GLU A 231 13.02 11.01 -11.78
CA GLU A 231 13.73 10.39 -10.65
C GLU A 231 12.71 9.72 -9.71
N GLN A 232 12.88 8.42 -9.46
CA GLN A 232 11.99 7.62 -8.62
C GLN A 232 12.80 6.90 -7.53
N VAL A 233 12.29 6.89 -6.30
CA VAL A 233 12.94 6.16 -5.19
C VAL A 233 12.63 4.68 -5.33
N GLN A 234 13.64 3.86 -5.60
CA GLN A 234 13.52 2.40 -5.54
C GLN A 234 13.75 1.94 -4.10
N ARG A 235 12.95 0.97 -3.64
CA ARG A 235 13.19 0.17 -2.43
C ARG A 235 13.17 -1.30 -2.80
N VAL A 236 14.28 -2.01 -2.60
CA VAL A 236 14.38 -3.45 -2.89
C VAL A 236 14.57 -4.19 -1.58
N TYR A 237 13.56 -4.97 -1.20
CA TYR A 237 13.53 -5.78 0.00
C TYR A 237 14.02 -7.19 -0.30
N PHE A 238 14.98 -7.66 0.48
CA PHE A 238 15.58 -8.99 0.40
C PHE A 238 15.29 -9.75 1.71
N PRO A 239 14.13 -10.41 1.80
CA PRO A 239 13.84 -11.34 2.89
C PRO A 239 14.88 -12.47 2.95
N PRO A 240 15.26 -12.96 4.13
CA PRO A 240 16.17 -14.09 4.26
C PRO A 240 15.49 -15.37 3.77
N VAL A 241 16.01 -15.96 2.70
CA VAL A 241 15.53 -17.24 2.13
C VAL A 241 15.87 -18.44 3.04
N ALA A 242 16.86 -18.26 3.92
CA ALA A 242 17.25 -19.16 5.00
C ALA A 242 18.02 -18.34 6.06
N PRO A 243 18.15 -18.80 7.32
CA PRO A 243 19.07 -18.18 8.27
C PRO A 243 20.48 -18.13 7.65
N PRO A 244 21.13 -16.96 7.56
CA PRO A 244 22.35 -16.79 6.77
C PRO A 244 23.48 -17.63 7.37
N SER A 245 23.96 -18.62 6.61
CA SER A 245 24.92 -19.65 7.05
C SER A 245 26.27 -19.12 7.56
N ALA A 246 26.57 -17.84 7.30
CA ALA A 246 27.75 -17.13 7.79
C ALA A 246 27.43 -15.82 8.52
N GLY A 247 26.17 -15.51 8.84
CA GLY A 247 25.77 -14.26 9.49
C GLY A 247 26.11 -13.00 8.67
N ARG A 248 26.04 -13.09 7.33
CA ARG A 248 26.43 -12.01 6.38
C ARG A 248 25.51 -12.00 5.16
N VAL A 249 25.40 -10.83 4.53
CA VAL A 249 24.75 -10.66 3.22
C VAL A 249 25.71 -9.93 2.29
N ALA A 250 25.83 -10.42 1.05
CA ALA A 250 26.52 -9.75 -0.04
C ALA A 250 25.52 -9.10 -0.99
N LEU A 251 25.75 -7.86 -1.39
CA LEU A 251 25.02 -7.16 -2.45
C LEU A 251 25.90 -7.05 -3.69
N LEU A 252 25.35 -7.43 -4.85
CA LEU A 252 25.96 -7.23 -6.17
C LEU A 252 25.24 -6.10 -6.90
N TRP A 253 26.03 -5.14 -7.35
CA TRP A 253 25.62 -4.10 -8.29
C TRP A 253 26.34 -4.35 -9.62
N GLU A 254 25.60 -4.45 -10.73
CA GLU A 254 26.16 -4.64 -12.07
C GLU A 254 25.60 -3.59 -13.03
N LEU A 255 26.48 -2.81 -13.65
CA LEU A 255 26.16 -1.92 -14.77
C LEU A 255 26.68 -2.56 -16.07
N ARG A 256 25.79 -2.80 -17.03
CA ARG A 256 26.10 -3.26 -18.40
C ARG A 256 25.93 -2.12 -19.40
N GLN A 257 26.92 -1.88 -20.25
CA GLN A 257 26.94 -0.82 -21.27
C GLN A 257 27.61 -1.31 -22.58
N PRO A 258 27.25 -0.79 -23.76
CA PRO A 258 27.97 -1.06 -25.01
C PRO A 258 29.42 -0.53 -25.02
N THR A 259 30.36 -1.27 -25.61
CA THR A 259 31.80 -0.93 -25.59
C THR A 259 32.21 0.26 -26.45
N GLN A 260 31.40 0.66 -27.44
CA GLN A 260 31.74 1.73 -28.39
C GLN A 260 31.20 3.13 -28.01
N VAL A 261 30.43 3.23 -26.93
CA VAL A 261 29.74 4.47 -26.55
C VAL A 261 30.62 5.30 -25.61
N ARG A 262 31.17 6.41 -26.12
CA ARG A 262 31.83 7.45 -25.31
C ARG A 262 30.85 8.54 -24.87
N GLN A 263 29.76 8.15 -24.22
CA GLN A 263 28.80 9.05 -23.58
C GLN A 263 28.73 8.78 -22.07
N PRO A 264 28.24 9.72 -21.26
CA PRO A 264 27.82 9.42 -19.89
C PRO A 264 26.84 8.23 -19.85
N THR A 265 26.77 7.54 -18.71
CA THR A 265 25.71 6.57 -18.49
C THR A 265 24.37 7.29 -18.37
N GLY A 266 23.32 6.65 -18.88
CA GLY A 266 21.93 7.11 -18.73
C GLY A 266 21.28 6.59 -17.46
N ILE A 267 22.02 5.84 -16.64
CA ILE A 267 21.58 5.33 -15.35
C ILE A 267 22.20 6.19 -14.27
N HIS A 268 21.38 7.06 -13.67
CA HIS A 268 21.80 7.95 -12.59
C HIS A 268 21.33 7.40 -11.25
N LEU A 269 22.22 7.38 -10.27
CA LEU A 269 21.98 6.82 -8.94
C LEU A 269 22.37 7.84 -7.87
N ALA A 270 21.45 8.10 -6.94
CA ALA A 270 21.67 8.98 -5.80
C ALA A 270 21.04 8.39 -4.52
N ASN A 271 21.31 9.02 -3.36
CA ASN A 271 20.67 8.71 -2.08
C ASN A 271 20.75 7.23 -1.66
N ILE A 272 21.87 6.55 -1.98
CA ILE A 272 21.98 5.11 -1.81
C ILE A 272 22.16 4.76 -0.33
N THR A 273 21.23 3.96 0.20
CA THR A 273 21.29 3.41 1.56
C THR A 273 21.07 1.90 1.56
N VAL A 274 21.73 1.23 2.50
CA VAL A 274 21.49 -0.19 2.82
C VAL A 274 21.09 -0.26 4.28
N GLU A 275 20.00 -0.96 4.56
CA GLU A 275 19.42 -1.09 5.90
C GLU A 275 19.09 -2.56 6.19
N ALA A 276 19.16 -2.95 7.46
CA ALA A 276 18.67 -4.23 7.95
C ALA A 276 17.51 -3.97 8.92
N PHE A 277 16.45 -4.77 8.83
CA PHE A 277 15.33 -4.72 9.78
C PHE A 277 15.46 -5.82 10.81
N VAL A 278 15.45 -5.43 12.09
CA VAL A 278 15.30 -6.35 13.23
C VAL A 278 13.96 -6.02 13.87
N PRO A 279 12.94 -6.91 13.83
CA PRO A 279 11.64 -6.62 14.39
C PRO A 279 11.75 -6.36 15.90
N PRO A 280 10.95 -5.45 16.48
CA PRO A 280 10.84 -5.35 17.93
C PRO A 280 10.34 -6.69 18.52
N PRO A 281 10.54 -6.94 19.83
CA PRO A 281 9.84 -8.00 20.52
C PRO A 281 8.40 -7.53 20.67
N ALA A 282 7.63 -7.71 19.60
CA ALA A 282 6.20 -7.49 19.54
C ALA A 282 5.46 -8.64 20.26
N GLY A 283 4.25 -8.32 20.69
CA GLY A 283 3.35 -9.21 21.41
C GLY A 283 1.90 -8.90 20.98
N CYS A 284 1.72 -8.62 19.69
CA CYS A 284 0.47 -8.13 19.11
C CYS A 284 -0.19 -9.16 18.17
N GLU A 285 0.43 -10.33 17.99
CA GLU A 285 -0.04 -11.49 17.21
C GLU A 285 -1.47 -11.93 17.57
N GLN A 286 -1.87 -11.76 18.83
CA GLN A 286 -3.16 -12.15 19.39
C GLN A 286 -3.86 -10.97 20.09
N LEU A 287 -3.46 -9.73 19.77
CA LEU A 287 -4.02 -8.55 20.41
C LEU A 287 -5.52 -8.46 20.13
N ASP A 288 -6.33 -8.54 21.19
CA ASP A 288 -7.78 -8.30 21.11
C ASP A 288 -8.23 -7.27 22.16
N PRO A 289 -7.94 -5.98 21.91
CA PRO A 289 -8.28 -4.90 22.82
C PRO A 289 -9.79 -4.66 22.76
N THR A 290 -10.43 -4.78 23.91
CA THR A 290 -11.87 -4.64 24.11
C THR A 290 -12.18 -3.62 25.20
N LEU A 291 -13.43 -3.19 25.22
CA LEU A 291 -14.04 -2.44 26.32
C LEU A 291 -15.26 -3.22 26.84
N ALA A 292 -15.54 -3.06 28.13
CA ALA A 292 -16.76 -3.60 28.72
C ALA A 292 -17.96 -2.70 28.35
N LEU A 293 -18.98 -3.28 27.73
CA LEU A 293 -20.25 -2.65 27.40
C LEU A 293 -21.40 -3.40 28.08
N PRO A 294 -21.95 -2.89 29.20
CA PRO A 294 -23.11 -3.48 29.85
C PRO A 294 -24.30 -3.59 28.87
N GLY A 295 -24.95 -4.75 28.87
CA GLY A 295 -26.08 -5.06 27.99
C GLY A 295 -25.68 -5.57 26.60
N ALA A 296 -24.40 -5.55 26.22
CA ALA A 296 -23.96 -6.17 24.96
C ALA A 296 -24.06 -7.71 25.01
N PRO A 297 -24.37 -8.38 23.88
CA PRO A 297 -24.39 -9.86 23.80
C PRO A 297 -23.07 -10.54 24.20
N GLY A 298 -23.13 -11.84 24.46
CA GLY A 298 -21.97 -12.63 24.87
C GLY A 298 -21.46 -12.26 26.26
N ASN A 299 -20.16 -11.95 26.36
CA ASN A 299 -19.47 -11.57 27.60
C ASN A 299 -19.42 -10.05 27.86
N GLY A 300 -20.16 -9.26 27.06
CA GLY A 300 -20.14 -7.81 27.14
C GLY A 300 -18.82 -7.15 26.75
N GLN A 301 -17.93 -7.84 26.02
CA GLN A 301 -16.67 -7.27 25.51
C GLN A 301 -16.78 -6.93 24.03
N VAL A 302 -16.58 -5.66 23.69
CA VAL A 302 -16.70 -5.14 22.33
C VAL A 302 -15.50 -4.26 21.96
N SER A 303 -15.32 -3.96 20.67
CA SER A 303 -14.29 -2.99 20.23
C SER A 303 -14.88 -1.94 19.27
N LYS A 304 -14.43 -0.69 19.40
CA LYS A 304 -14.55 0.31 18.34
C LYS A 304 -13.23 0.42 17.57
N GLY A 305 -13.34 0.33 16.25
CA GLY A 305 -12.24 0.47 15.31
C GLY A 305 -12.41 1.70 14.41
N LEU A 306 -11.40 1.96 13.60
CA LEU A 306 -11.39 3.06 12.63
C LEU A 306 -10.67 2.63 11.35
N ASN A 307 -11.23 2.96 10.19
CA ASN A 307 -10.55 2.72 8.92
C ASN A 307 -9.45 3.78 8.73
N LEU A 308 -8.22 3.31 8.63
CA LEU A 308 -7.04 4.12 8.39
C LEU A 308 -6.63 3.94 6.92
N PRO A 309 -6.52 5.00 6.10
CA PRO A 309 -5.99 4.87 4.75
C PRO A 309 -4.58 4.24 4.77
N PRO A 310 -4.22 3.43 3.76
CA PRO A 310 -2.92 2.74 3.70
C PRO A 310 -1.75 3.70 3.87
N TYR A 311 -1.84 4.88 3.25
CA TYR A 311 -0.90 5.98 3.39
C TYR A 311 -1.66 7.26 3.81
N PRO A 312 -1.75 7.57 5.12
CA PRO A 312 -2.36 8.81 5.62
C PRO A 312 -1.68 10.07 5.09
N ASP A 313 -2.31 11.24 5.15
CA ASP A 313 -1.74 12.48 4.60
C ASP A 313 -0.34 12.83 5.13
N LEU A 314 0.46 13.53 4.32
CA LEU A 314 1.75 14.08 4.74
C LEU A 314 1.55 15.25 5.72
N THR A 315 1.63 14.99 7.02
CA THR A 315 1.57 16.04 8.06
C THR A 315 2.93 16.29 8.73
N PRO A 316 3.16 17.47 9.33
CA PRO A 316 4.37 17.77 10.11
C PRO A 316 4.73 16.76 11.21
N THR A 317 3.73 16.14 11.83
CA THR A 317 3.91 15.10 12.87
C THR A 317 4.00 13.67 12.31
N GLY A 318 3.72 13.48 11.02
CA GLY A 318 3.81 12.21 10.31
C GLY A 318 3.00 11.06 10.95
N LEU A 319 3.36 9.82 10.63
CA LEU A 319 2.68 8.62 11.14
C LEU A 319 2.54 8.60 12.67
N ALA A 320 3.54 9.11 13.40
CA ALA A 320 3.48 9.21 14.87
C ALA A 320 2.34 10.11 15.34
N GLY A 321 2.08 11.23 14.66
CA GLY A 321 0.94 12.11 14.93
C GLY A 321 -0.41 11.48 14.59
N HIS A 322 -0.51 10.76 13.46
CA HIS A 322 -1.73 10.00 13.12
C HIS A 322 -2.04 8.96 14.20
N VAL A 323 -1.06 8.15 14.62
CA VAL A 323 -1.27 7.14 15.66
C VAL A 323 -1.51 7.76 17.04
N ALA A 324 -0.93 8.92 17.35
CA ALA A 324 -1.26 9.66 18.58
C ALA A 324 -2.73 10.12 18.60
N ARG A 325 -3.27 10.56 17.45
CA ARG A 325 -4.70 10.91 17.29
C ARG A 325 -5.62 9.68 17.46
N LEU A 326 -5.28 8.54 16.86
CA LEU A 326 -6.00 7.26 17.09
C LEU A 326 -6.10 6.91 18.59
N ARG A 327 -4.98 7.05 19.33
CA ARG A 327 -4.97 6.85 20.78
C ARG A 327 -5.83 7.85 21.55
N ALA A 328 -5.81 9.12 21.15
CA ALA A 328 -6.63 10.16 21.79
C ALA A 328 -8.14 9.97 21.59
N LEU A 329 -8.55 9.25 20.53
CA LEU A 329 -9.93 8.81 20.30
C LEU A 329 -10.31 7.53 21.07
N GLY A 330 -9.35 6.83 21.69
CA GLY A 330 -9.61 5.53 22.31
C GLY A 330 -9.94 4.42 21.30
N VAL A 331 -9.37 4.49 20.09
CA VAL A 331 -9.47 3.43 19.07
C VAL A 331 -8.79 2.16 19.57
N GLN A 332 -9.50 1.02 19.57
CA GLN A 332 -8.90 -0.28 19.87
C GLN A 332 -8.32 -0.96 18.62
N TRP A 333 -8.95 -0.80 17.46
CA TRP A 333 -8.57 -1.45 16.21
C TRP A 333 -8.40 -0.47 15.05
N VAL A 334 -7.40 -0.67 14.20
CA VAL A 334 -7.41 -0.11 12.85
C VAL A 334 -7.70 -1.18 11.81
N ARG A 335 -8.52 -0.82 10.82
CA ARG A 335 -8.60 -1.54 9.55
C ARG A 335 -7.76 -0.76 8.53
N VAL A 336 -6.82 -1.42 7.89
CA VAL A 336 -5.85 -0.78 6.97
C VAL A 336 -5.55 -1.69 5.78
N GLU A 337 -5.65 -1.12 4.58
CA GLU A 337 -5.39 -1.79 3.32
C GLU A 337 -3.89 -2.07 3.13
N MET A 338 -3.54 -3.25 2.61
CA MET A 338 -2.18 -3.56 2.17
C MET A 338 -2.00 -3.18 0.70
N GLN A 339 -1.74 -1.91 0.44
CA GLN A 339 -1.58 -1.39 -0.91
C GLN A 339 -0.18 -1.71 -1.49
N GLY A 340 -0.15 -2.59 -2.51
CA GLY A 340 1.01 -2.81 -3.37
C GLY A 340 0.99 -1.96 -4.65
N ARG A 341 -0.17 -1.41 -5.01
CA ARG A 341 -0.33 -0.47 -6.12
C ARG A 341 0.09 0.94 -5.71
N ALA A 342 1.27 1.41 -6.13
CA ALA A 342 1.74 2.76 -5.82
C ALA A 342 0.87 3.85 -6.48
N GLY A 343 -0.06 4.44 -5.71
CA GLY A 343 -0.98 5.52 -6.14
C GLY A 343 -2.45 5.09 -6.20
N SER A 344 -3.38 6.06 -6.25
CA SER A 344 -4.81 5.83 -6.53
C SER A 344 -5.07 5.85 -8.05
N GLU A 345 -6.01 5.06 -8.56
CA GLU A 345 -6.43 5.09 -9.98
C GLU A 345 -6.66 6.53 -10.47
N PRO A 346 -6.23 6.96 -11.68
CA PRO A 346 -5.45 6.23 -12.68
C PRO A 346 -3.94 6.35 -12.47
N ASP A 347 -3.53 7.05 -11.42
CA ASP A 347 -2.15 7.36 -11.08
C ASP A 347 -1.44 6.17 -10.38
N GLY A 348 -2.22 5.15 -10.01
CA GLY A 348 -1.77 3.89 -9.42
C GLY A 348 -1.09 2.97 -10.42
N LEU A 349 0.12 2.49 -10.10
CA LEU A 349 0.88 1.53 -10.92
C LEU A 349 0.02 0.35 -11.42
N ALA A 350 -0.23 0.26 -12.72
CA ALA A 350 -0.88 -0.88 -13.37
C ALA A 350 0.17 -1.63 -14.21
N VAL A 351 0.34 -2.94 -13.98
CA VAL A 351 1.40 -3.73 -14.65
C VAL A 351 0.78 -4.96 -15.33
N PRO A 352 0.93 -5.12 -16.65
CA PRO A 352 0.37 -6.25 -17.37
C PRO A 352 1.15 -7.55 -17.12
N GLY A 353 0.46 -8.69 -17.31
CA GLY A 353 1.05 -10.02 -17.30
C GLY A 353 1.73 -10.40 -15.99
N ARG A 354 2.74 -11.27 -16.08
CA ARG A 354 3.46 -11.81 -14.91
C ARG A 354 4.15 -10.74 -14.06
N GLY A 355 4.48 -9.58 -14.63
CA GLY A 355 5.03 -8.43 -13.91
C GLY A 355 4.10 -7.92 -12.82
N GLY A 356 2.78 -7.84 -13.08
CA GLY A 356 1.78 -7.41 -12.11
C GLY A 356 1.45 -8.44 -11.02
N LEU A 357 2.12 -9.61 -11.04
CA LEU A 357 2.04 -10.63 -10.01
C LEU A 357 3.23 -10.61 -9.02
N LEU A 358 4.17 -9.66 -9.18
CA LEU A 358 5.27 -9.44 -8.22
C LEU A 358 4.80 -8.67 -6.98
N GLY A 359 5.53 -8.77 -5.87
CA GLY A 359 5.25 -8.02 -4.65
C GLY A 359 5.80 -6.59 -4.67
N TYR A 360 4.92 -5.59 -4.54
CA TYR A 360 5.26 -4.16 -4.57
C TYR A 360 4.91 -3.38 -3.28
N VAL A 361 4.58 -4.08 -2.18
CA VAL A 361 4.22 -3.46 -0.90
C VAL A 361 5.45 -2.82 -0.24
N ASP A 362 5.32 -1.56 0.22
CA ASP A 362 6.39 -0.81 0.88
C ASP A 362 6.56 -1.21 2.35
N LEU A 363 7.23 -2.34 2.60
CA LEU A 363 7.34 -2.94 3.94
C LEU A 363 7.83 -1.97 5.02
N LYS A 364 8.76 -1.07 4.70
CA LYS A 364 9.30 -0.07 5.64
C LYS A 364 8.23 0.91 6.16
N HIS A 365 7.25 1.26 5.34
CA HIS A 365 6.12 2.10 5.74
C HIS A 365 5.21 1.35 6.71
N TYR A 366 4.78 0.13 6.34
CA TYR A 366 3.93 -0.70 7.20
C TYR A 366 4.63 -1.17 8.48
N ASP A 367 5.94 -1.46 8.43
CA ASP A 367 6.76 -1.72 9.63
C ASP A 367 6.71 -0.52 10.58
N ALA A 368 6.93 0.70 10.09
CA ALA A 368 6.87 1.91 10.92
C ALA A 368 5.47 2.16 11.49
N LEU A 369 4.42 1.93 10.71
CA LEU A 369 3.02 2.06 11.15
C LEU A 369 2.66 1.01 12.21
N PHE A 370 2.98 -0.27 11.98
CA PHE A 370 2.61 -1.36 12.88
C PHE A 370 3.46 -1.35 14.16
N ASP A 371 4.74 -0.98 14.10
CA ASP A 371 5.58 -0.77 15.29
C ASP A 371 5.03 0.41 16.14
N LEU A 372 4.50 1.47 15.51
CA LEU A 372 3.82 2.57 16.20
C LEU A 372 2.49 2.15 16.84
N LEU A 373 1.72 1.26 16.19
CA LEU A 373 0.43 0.76 16.67
C LEU A 373 0.61 -0.25 17.82
N CYS A 374 1.56 -1.18 17.71
CA CYS A 374 1.92 -2.21 18.71
C CYS A 374 2.69 -1.64 19.94
N HIS A 375 2.43 -0.39 20.33
CA HIS A 375 3.08 0.25 21.46
C HIS A 375 2.62 -0.37 22.80
N ARG A 376 3.56 -0.97 23.54
CA ARG A 376 3.31 -1.78 24.75
C ARG A 376 2.40 -1.19 25.84
N LYS A 377 2.29 0.15 25.96
CA LYS A 377 1.43 0.80 26.97
C LYS A 377 0.01 1.12 26.50
N SER A 378 -0.20 1.12 25.18
CA SER A 378 -1.43 1.58 24.53
C SER A 378 -1.50 1.01 23.11
N PRO A 379 -1.55 -0.33 22.99
CA PRO A 379 -1.45 -1.00 21.72
C PRO A 379 -2.81 -0.94 20.99
N ILE A 380 -2.76 -0.78 19.68
CA ILE A 380 -3.92 -0.78 18.79
C ILE A 380 -3.77 -2.00 17.88
N ALA A 381 -4.81 -2.84 17.81
CA ALA A 381 -4.79 -4.05 17.00
C ALA A 381 -5.02 -3.73 15.51
N VAL A 382 -4.52 -4.60 14.65
CA VAL A 382 -4.56 -4.41 13.20
C VAL A 382 -5.40 -5.49 12.55
N LEU A 383 -6.41 -5.04 11.80
CA LEU A 383 -7.08 -5.78 10.75
C LEU A 383 -6.46 -5.36 9.41
N GLY A 384 -5.62 -6.22 8.84
CA GLY A 384 -5.03 -5.99 7.53
C GLY A 384 -6.02 -6.38 6.42
N LEU A 385 -6.38 -5.45 5.56
CA LEU A 385 -7.24 -5.70 4.40
C LEU A 385 -6.38 -6.10 3.18
N LEU A 386 -6.76 -7.19 2.52
CA LEU A 386 -6.12 -7.74 1.33
C LEU A 386 -7.17 -7.78 0.20
N ASP A 387 -7.05 -6.93 -0.82
CA ASP A 387 -8.05 -6.78 -1.88
C ASP A 387 -7.45 -6.42 -3.26
N ASN A 388 -8.24 -5.83 -4.17
CA ASN A 388 -7.78 -5.37 -5.48
C ASN A 388 -6.63 -4.35 -5.48
N MET A 389 -6.23 -3.78 -4.33
CA MET A 389 -5.11 -2.85 -4.21
C MET A 389 -3.78 -3.53 -3.81
N LEU A 390 -3.83 -4.81 -3.41
CA LEU A 390 -2.65 -5.60 -3.04
C LEU A 390 -1.70 -5.86 -4.21
N MET A 391 -2.26 -6.13 -5.39
CA MET A 391 -1.52 -6.48 -6.60
C MET A 391 -1.67 -5.38 -7.67
N PRO A 392 -0.61 -5.01 -8.42
CA PRO A 392 -0.73 -4.06 -9.54
C PRO A 392 -1.47 -4.58 -10.78
N ALA A 393 -1.81 -5.89 -10.83
CA ALA A 393 -2.62 -6.48 -11.88
C ALA A 393 -4.12 -6.39 -11.56
N ASP A 394 -4.95 -6.26 -12.59
CA ASP A 394 -6.42 -6.29 -12.51
C ASP A 394 -7.01 -7.63 -13.00
N GLY A 395 -6.17 -8.67 -13.15
CA GLY A 395 -6.54 -9.98 -13.72
C GLY A 395 -7.71 -10.70 -13.04
N TRP A 396 -8.09 -10.30 -11.83
CA TRP A 396 -9.33 -10.71 -11.16
C TRP A 396 -10.61 -10.35 -11.94
N ARG A 397 -10.57 -9.32 -12.79
CA ARG A 397 -11.67 -8.94 -13.71
C ARG A 397 -11.81 -9.88 -14.91
N SER A 398 -10.78 -10.68 -15.20
CA SER A 398 -10.69 -11.54 -16.38
C SER A 398 -10.84 -13.02 -16.00
N ARG A 399 -11.78 -13.74 -16.62
CA ARG A 399 -11.90 -15.20 -16.45
C ARG A 399 -10.67 -15.97 -16.91
N GLN A 400 -9.88 -15.42 -17.84
CA GLN A 400 -8.67 -16.04 -18.35
C GLN A 400 -7.53 -15.93 -17.33
N ASP A 401 -7.44 -14.80 -16.63
CA ASP A 401 -6.29 -14.45 -15.78
C ASP A 401 -6.57 -14.66 -14.27
N ALA A 402 -7.84 -14.80 -13.88
CA ALA A 402 -8.27 -14.94 -12.48
C ALA A 402 -7.54 -16.05 -11.69
N ALA A 403 -7.22 -17.19 -12.32
CA ALA A 403 -6.48 -18.27 -11.67
C ALA A 403 -5.02 -17.88 -11.34
N ALA A 404 -4.33 -17.25 -12.30
CA ALA A 404 -2.96 -16.76 -12.10
C ALA A 404 -2.92 -15.59 -11.11
N TYR A 405 -3.91 -14.69 -11.20
CA TYR A 405 -4.10 -13.61 -10.23
C TYR A 405 -4.29 -14.16 -8.81
N ARG A 406 -5.22 -15.11 -8.62
CA ARG A 406 -5.50 -15.72 -7.32
C ARG A 406 -4.27 -16.41 -6.74
N GLN A 407 -3.50 -17.15 -7.54
CA GLN A 407 -2.25 -17.77 -7.09
C GLN A 407 -1.22 -16.71 -6.63
N GLY A 408 -1.05 -15.63 -7.39
CA GLY A 408 -0.14 -14.53 -7.03
C GLY A 408 -0.58 -13.83 -5.74
N PHE A 409 -1.85 -13.43 -5.67
CA PHE A 409 -2.49 -12.83 -4.51
C PHE A 409 -2.32 -13.70 -3.25
N THR A 410 -2.70 -14.99 -3.31
CA THR A 410 -2.60 -15.93 -2.18
C THR A 410 -1.15 -16.12 -1.73
N THR A 411 -0.19 -16.12 -2.67
CA THR A 411 1.24 -16.22 -2.36
C THR A 411 1.75 -14.98 -1.62
N LEU A 412 1.40 -13.78 -2.09
CA LEU A 412 1.80 -12.54 -1.43
C LEU A 412 1.10 -12.35 -0.07
N ALA A 413 -0.19 -12.64 0.01
CA ALA A 413 -0.97 -12.63 1.24
C ALA A 413 -0.38 -13.55 2.32
N ALA A 414 -0.05 -14.79 1.96
CA ALA A 414 0.58 -15.75 2.88
C ALA A 414 2.00 -15.31 3.31
N TRP A 415 2.73 -14.61 2.44
CA TRP A 415 4.04 -14.05 2.76
C TRP A 415 3.93 -12.85 3.72
N LEU A 416 3.00 -11.92 3.47
CA LEU A 416 2.72 -10.77 4.34
C LEU A 416 2.22 -11.21 5.72
N ALA A 417 1.30 -12.18 5.76
CA ALA A 417 0.82 -12.76 7.01
C ALA A 417 1.94 -13.39 7.84
N HIS A 418 2.93 -14.04 7.21
CA HIS A 418 4.11 -14.56 7.90
C HIS A 418 5.00 -13.41 8.43
N TYR A 419 5.31 -12.42 7.59
CA TYR A 419 6.21 -11.30 7.92
C TYR A 419 5.66 -10.38 9.03
N TYR A 420 4.33 -10.28 9.13
CA TYR A 420 3.62 -9.47 10.13
C TYR A 420 2.90 -10.31 11.20
N ALA A 421 3.23 -11.61 11.34
CA ALA A 421 2.58 -12.52 12.27
C ALA A 421 2.65 -12.05 13.74
N ASP A 422 3.64 -11.23 14.09
CA ASP A 422 3.92 -10.65 15.41
C ASP A 422 3.13 -9.34 15.70
N ARG A 423 2.52 -8.75 14.66
CA ARG A 423 1.99 -7.38 14.67
C ARG A 423 0.56 -7.24 14.11
N VAL A 424 0.11 -8.16 13.27
CA VAL A 424 -1.23 -8.17 12.66
C VAL A 424 -2.04 -9.36 13.17
N SER A 425 -3.15 -9.05 13.86
CA SER A 425 -3.95 -10.03 14.60
C SER A 425 -5.10 -10.63 13.77
N ALA A 426 -5.47 -9.99 12.66
CA ALA A 426 -6.50 -10.45 11.74
C ALA A 426 -6.26 -9.97 10.30
N TRP A 427 -6.72 -10.76 9.33
CA TRP A 427 -6.66 -10.45 7.90
C TRP A 427 -8.06 -10.54 7.29
N GLU A 428 -8.47 -9.49 6.57
CA GLU A 428 -9.70 -9.46 5.79
C GLU A 428 -9.39 -9.76 4.33
N VAL A 429 -10.09 -10.74 3.75
CA VAL A 429 -9.90 -11.12 2.35
C VAL A 429 -11.03 -10.52 1.51
N TRP A 430 -10.66 -9.48 0.78
CA TRP A 430 -11.45 -8.68 -0.16
C TRP A 430 -12.45 -7.70 0.44
N ASN A 431 -12.40 -6.46 -0.05
CA ASN A 431 -13.36 -5.40 0.23
C ASN A 431 -14.55 -5.50 -0.74
N GLU A 432 -15.78 -5.63 -0.22
CA GLU A 432 -17.02 -5.56 -1.00
C GLU A 432 -17.04 -6.45 -2.26
N PRO A 433 -16.95 -7.79 -2.11
CA PRO A 433 -16.93 -8.74 -3.23
C PRO A 433 -18.25 -8.76 -4.03
N ASP A 434 -19.31 -8.17 -3.47
CA ASP A 434 -20.65 -8.02 -4.02
C ASP A 434 -20.90 -6.66 -4.68
N HIS A 435 -20.06 -5.64 -4.45
CA HIS A 435 -20.24 -4.29 -4.99
C HIS A 435 -19.67 -4.13 -6.40
N VAL A 436 -20.31 -3.28 -7.22
CA VAL A 436 -20.01 -3.15 -8.67
C VAL A 436 -18.55 -2.80 -9.00
N ASN A 437 -17.86 -2.05 -8.14
CA ASN A 437 -16.48 -1.61 -8.41
C ASN A 437 -15.45 -2.72 -8.16
N SER A 438 -15.75 -3.65 -7.25
CA SER A 438 -14.89 -4.69 -6.68
C SER A 438 -15.48 -6.09 -6.86
N TYR A 439 -16.49 -6.25 -7.72
CA TYR A 439 -17.30 -7.45 -7.83
C TYR A 439 -16.47 -8.69 -8.21
N LEU A 440 -16.56 -9.72 -7.37
CA LEU A 440 -16.10 -11.06 -7.67
C LEU A 440 -17.30 -12.01 -7.79
N PRO A 441 -17.40 -12.84 -8.84
CA PRO A 441 -18.38 -13.91 -8.90
C PRO A 441 -18.30 -14.79 -7.64
N PRO A 442 -19.43 -15.16 -7.00
CA PRO A 442 -19.43 -15.90 -5.73
C PRO A 442 -18.56 -17.17 -5.69
N GLY A 443 -18.41 -17.87 -6.82
CA GLY A 443 -17.52 -19.03 -6.94
C GLY A 443 -16.03 -18.67 -6.94
N GLU A 444 -15.63 -17.58 -7.61
CA GLU A 444 -14.24 -17.10 -7.61
C GLU A 444 -13.88 -16.48 -6.26
N PHE A 445 -14.81 -15.77 -5.63
CA PHE A 445 -14.63 -15.25 -4.28
C PHE A 445 -14.49 -16.38 -3.24
N ALA A 446 -15.34 -17.42 -3.32
CA ALA A 446 -15.20 -18.60 -2.48
C ALA A 446 -13.84 -19.30 -2.66
N ALA A 447 -13.33 -19.39 -3.90
CA ALA A 447 -12.00 -19.93 -4.17
C ALA A 447 -10.89 -19.04 -3.57
N LEU A 448 -10.95 -17.72 -3.81
CA LEU A 448 -10.00 -16.73 -3.28
C LEU A 448 -9.93 -16.77 -1.74
N LEU A 449 -11.09 -16.79 -1.08
CA LEU A 449 -11.20 -16.82 0.38
C LEU A 449 -10.68 -18.13 0.96
N ALA A 450 -11.04 -19.29 0.38
CA ALA A 450 -10.56 -20.59 0.83
C ALA A 450 -9.04 -20.76 0.63
N GLU A 451 -8.53 -20.43 -0.55
CA GLU A 451 -7.10 -20.55 -0.88
C GLU A 451 -6.24 -19.60 -0.02
N THR A 452 -6.67 -18.33 0.11
CA THR A 452 -5.97 -17.32 0.92
C THR A 452 -6.06 -17.63 2.42
N GLY A 453 -7.24 -17.96 2.94
CA GLY A 453 -7.42 -18.32 4.35
C GLY A 453 -6.57 -19.54 4.73
N ALA A 454 -6.57 -20.59 3.92
CA ALA A 454 -5.75 -21.77 4.15
C ALA A 454 -4.24 -21.47 4.07
N ALA A 455 -3.81 -20.55 3.21
CA ALA A 455 -2.41 -20.15 3.10
C ALA A 455 -1.95 -19.28 4.29
N ILE A 456 -2.78 -18.31 4.72
CA ILE A 456 -2.53 -17.49 5.90
C ILE A 456 -2.47 -18.36 7.17
N ARG A 457 -3.41 -19.30 7.37
CA ARG A 457 -3.40 -20.21 8.53
C ARG A 457 -2.13 -21.08 8.61
N ARG A 458 -1.49 -21.42 7.48
CA ARG A 458 -0.19 -22.13 7.46
C ARG A 458 0.98 -21.21 7.82
N SER A 459 0.94 -19.95 7.38
CA SER A 459 2.00 -18.95 7.58
C SER A 459 1.98 -18.28 8.96
N ALA A 460 0.79 -18.06 9.51
CA ALA A 460 0.50 -17.36 10.76
C ALA A 460 -0.71 -18.01 11.46
N PRO A 461 -0.52 -19.15 12.16
CA PRO A 461 -1.62 -19.96 12.71
C PRO A 461 -2.50 -19.25 13.76
N THR A 462 -2.04 -18.13 14.30
CA THR A 462 -2.76 -17.33 15.30
C THR A 462 -3.65 -16.25 14.69
N ALA A 463 -3.47 -15.92 13.40
CA ALA A 463 -4.19 -14.84 12.76
C ALA A 463 -5.63 -15.26 12.41
N ARG A 464 -6.58 -14.37 12.70
CA ARG A 464 -8.00 -14.57 12.33
C ARG A 464 -8.25 -14.22 10.87
N ILE A 465 -9.05 -15.02 10.19
CA ILE A 465 -9.52 -14.74 8.82
C ILE A 465 -10.92 -14.10 8.90
N VAL A 466 -11.03 -12.86 8.42
CA VAL A 466 -12.32 -12.19 8.18
C VAL A 466 -12.71 -12.43 6.72
N SER A 467 -13.97 -12.82 6.49
CA SER A 467 -14.46 -13.26 5.17
C SER A 467 -14.24 -12.28 4.04
N GLY A 468 -14.18 -10.98 4.35
CA GLY A 468 -14.42 -9.85 3.45
C GLY A 468 -15.70 -9.13 3.85
N GLY A 469 -15.68 -7.79 3.82
CA GLY A 469 -16.83 -6.94 4.15
C GLY A 469 -17.85 -6.88 3.00
N LEU A 470 -19.04 -7.49 3.15
CA LEU A 470 -20.13 -7.29 2.18
C LEU A 470 -20.59 -5.84 2.16
N SER A 471 -20.86 -5.28 0.98
CA SER A 471 -21.26 -3.88 0.81
C SER A 471 -22.58 -3.49 1.48
N SER A 472 -23.46 -4.47 1.73
CA SER A 472 -24.75 -4.25 2.38
C SER A 472 -25.33 -5.53 2.99
N VAL A 473 -26.56 -5.42 3.52
CA VAL A 473 -27.42 -6.56 3.87
C VAL A 473 -28.71 -6.60 3.05
N GLY A 474 -28.69 -5.98 1.87
CA GLY A 474 -29.77 -6.04 0.90
C GLY A 474 -29.90 -7.41 0.22
N PRO A 475 -31.00 -7.64 -0.53
CA PRO A 475 -31.25 -8.92 -1.19
C PRO A 475 -30.13 -9.39 -2.13
N ALA A 476 -29.41 -8.46 -2.78
CA ALA A 476 -28.29 -8.76 -3.66
C ALA A 476 -27.08 -9.30 -2.88
N ALA A 477 -26.61 -8.57 -1.86
CA ALA A 477 -25.51 -8.98 -0.99
C ALA A 477 -25.79 -10.31 -0.29
N VAL A 478 -27.01 -10.50 0.24
CA VAL A 478 -27.42 -11.76 0.89
C VAL A 478 -27.49 -12.92 -0.11
N THR A 479 -27.84 -12.66 -1.38
CA THR A 479 -27.83 -13.68 -2.45
C THR A 479 -26.40 -14.06 -2.83
N HIS A 480 -25.51 -13.08 -2.98
CA HIS A 480 -24.07 -13.30 -3.20
C HIS A 480 -23.46 -14.13 -2.07
N LEU A 481 -23.75 -13.80 -0.81
CA LEU A 481 -23.31 -14.56 0.36
C LEU A 481 -23.79 -16.02 0.30
N ARG A 482 -25.08 -16.27 0.05
CA ARG A 482 -25.62 -17.63 -0.04
C ARG A 482 -24.95 -18.45 -1.15
N GLN A 483 -24.68 -17.82 -2.30
CA GLN A 483 -23.98 -18.46 -3.41
C GLN A 483 -22.50 -18.74 -3.10
N THR A 484 -21.83 -17.83 -2.37
CA THR A 484 -20.45 -17.98 -1.89
C THR A 484 -20.36 -19.12 -0.87
N LEU A 485 -21.25 -19.15 0.13
CA LEU A 485 -21.31 -20.21 1.14
C LEU A 485 -21.59 -21.59 0.51
N ALA A 486 -22.51 -21.65 -0.47
CA ALA A 486 -22.78 -22.87 -1.22
C ALA A 486 -21.59 -23.32 -2.10
N ALA A 487 -20.71 -22.40 -2.51
CA ALA A 487 -19.47 -22.72 -3.20
C ALA A 487 -18.37 -23.20 -2.24
N LEU A 488 -18.20 -22.54 -1.09
CA LEU A 488 -17.29 -22.95 -0.02
C LEU A 488 -17.61 -24.37 0.48
N ALA A 489 -18.88 -24.71 0.66
CA ALA A 489 -19.32 -26.06 1.07
C ALA A 489 -18.94 -27.19 0.10
N ARG A 490 -18.43 -26.87 -1.11
CA ARG A 490 -17.89 -27.83 -2.08
C ARG A 490 -16.36 -27.94 -2.05
N SER A 491 -15.65 -27.00 -1.42
CA SER A 491 -14.18 -26.91 -1.42
C SER A 491 -13.54 -27.04 -0.03
N VAL A 492 -14.26 -26.68 1.04
CA VAL A 492 -13.79 -26.75 2.42
C VAL A 492 -14.91 -27.26 3.35
N PRO A 493 -14.57 -27.87 4.51
CA PRO A 493 -15.58 -28.29 5.48
C PRO A 493 -16.44 -27.11 5.96
N PRO A 494 -17.74 -27.34 6.27
CA PRO A 494 -18.61 -26.29 6.81
C PRO A 494 -18.01 -25.62 8.04
N GLY A 495 -17.98 -24.29 8.03
CA GLY A 495 -17.41 -23.49 9.10
C GLY A 495 -15.92 -23.17 8.99
N GLU A 496 -15.12 -23.81 8.12
CA GLU A 496 -13.64 -23.66 8.18
C GLU A 496 -13.05 -22.49 7.37
N ALA A 497 -13.79 -22.01 6.35
CA ALA A 497 -13.31 -21.01 5.39
C ALA A 497 -12.77 -19.71 6.04
N PHE A 498 -13.46 -19.23 7.07
CA PHE A 498 -13.16 -17.97 7.77
C PHE A 498 -13.59 -18.05 9.23
N ASP A 499 -13.01 -17.19 10.06
CA ASP A 499 -13.29 -17.12 11.50
C ASP A 499 -14.39 -16.10 11.84
N VAL A 500 -14.51 -15.04 11.02
CA VAL A 500 -15.37 -13.87 11.23
C VAL A 500 -16.06 -13.48 9.93
N MET A 501 -17.33 -13.09 9.97
CA MET A 501 -18.01 -12.48 8.83
C MET A 501 -17.85 -10.94 8.86
N GLY A 502 -17.36 -10.34 7.77
CA GLY A 502 -17.32 -8.89 7.57
C GLY A 502 -18.62 -8.35 6.95
N VAL A 503 -19.02 -7.13 7.29
CA VAL A 503 -20.16 -6.43 6.66
C VAL A 503 -20.01 -4.91 6.77
N HIS A 504 -20.46 -4.21 5.74
CA HIS A 504 -20.57 -2.76 5.68
C HIS A 504 -22.03 -2.34 5.83
N LEU A 505 -22.28 -1.27 6.57
CA LEU A 505 -23.63 -0.78 6.87
C LEU A 505 -23.70 0.72 6.62
N TYR A 506 -24.31 1.11 5.49
CA TYR A 506 -24.48 2.50 5.09
C TYR A 506 -25.95 2.81 4.76
N PRO A 507 -26.45 4.02 5.07
CA PRO A 507 -27.75 4.48 4.60
C PRO A 507 -27.70 4.62 3.07
N ASN A 508 -28.53 3.87 2.36
CA ASN A 508 -28.51 3.79 0.90
C ASN A 508 -29.92 3.49 0.33
N ALA A 509 -30.00 3.27 -0.98
CA ALA A 509 -31.27 3.03 -1.68
C ALA A 509 -32.06 1.77 -1.22
N GLU A 510 -31.43 0.85 -0.48
CA GLU A 510 -32.10 -0.33 0.09
C GLU A 510 -33.02 0.01 1.28
N TYR A 511 -32.76 1.15 1.95
CA TYR A 511 -33.48 1.61 3.14
C TYR A 511 -34.14 2.94 2.82
N CYS A 512 -35.32 2.93 2.20
CA CYS A 512 -36.00 4.15 1.75
C CYS A 512 -37.39 4.34 2.37
N THR A 513 -37.73 5.60 2.69
CA THR A 513 -39.11 6.05 2.89
C THR A 513 -39.59 6.72 1.60
N GLY A 514 -40.41 6.01 0.83
CA GLY A 514 -40.73 6.42 -0.54
C GLY A 514 -39.49 6.34 -1.43
N ALA A 515 -39.10 7.46 -2.05
CA ALA A 515 -37.93 7.56 -2.93
C ALA A 515 -36.69 8.16 -2.25
N GLN A 516 -36.72 8.38 -0.92
CA GLN A 516 -35.62 8.99 -0.16
C GLN A 516 -35.00 7.98 0.81
N PRO A 517 -33.66 7.83 0.85
CA PRO A 517 -32.99 7.02 1.85
C PRO A 517 -33.30 7.48 3.28
N VAL A 518 -33.46 6.52 4.19
CA VAL A 518 -33.49 6.74 5.64
C VAL A 518 -32.07 7.10 6.06
N ARG A 519 -31.89 8.35 6.49
CA ARG A 519 -30.57 8.91 6.80
C ARG A 519 -30.15 8.74 8.25
N ASP A 520 -31.11 8.60 9.17
CA ASP A 520 -30.82 8.38 10.58
C ASP A 520 -30.57 6.88 10.89
N PRO A 521 -30.01 6.54 12.07
CA PRO A 521 -29.65 5.16 12.40
C PRO A 521 -30.80 4.15 12.46
N THR A 522 -32.07 4.57 12.41
CA THR A 522 -33.21 3.63 12.51
C THR A 522 -33.28 2.65 11.33
N PHE A 523 -32.58 2.90 10.20
CA PHE A 523 -32.47 1.92 9.12
C PHE A 523 -31.89 0.57 9.59
N LEU A 524 -31.07 0.58 10.65
CA LEU A 524 -30.51 -0.63 11.28
C LEU A 524 -31.59 -1.52 11.92
N TYR A 525 -32.77 -0.96 12.24
CA TYR A 525 -33.97 -1.66 12.70
C TYR A 525 -34.94 -2.07 11.58
N GLY A 526 -34.51 -2.01 10.31
CA GLY A 526 -35.32 -2.44 9.17
C GLY A 526 -35.77 -3.91 9.17
N ASP A 527 -35.22 -4.74 10.06
CA ASP A 527 -35.72 -6.07 10.44
C ASP A 527 -35.52 -6.32 11.93
N THR A 528 -36.21 -7.33 12.48
CA THR A 528 -36.09 -7.74 13.88
C THR A 528 -35.03 -8.85 14.07
N PRO A 529 -34.10 -8.74 15.04
CA PRO A 529 -33.91 -7.59 15.93
C PRO A 529 -33.09 -6.45 15.30
N THR A 530 -32.30 -6.74 14.26
CA THR A 530 -31.70 -5.74 13.36
C THR A 530 -31.61 -6.30 11.93
N VAL A 531 -31.30 -5.45 10.95
CA VAL A 531 -31.07 -5.84 9.54
C VAL A 531 -30.03 -6.95 9.33
N LEU A 532 -29.14 -7.17 10.30
CA LEU A 532 -28.14 -8.24 10.29
C LEU A 532 -28.75 -9.66 10.36
N VAL A 533 -30.03 -9.78 10.74
CA VAL A 533 -30.74 -11.08 10.79
C VAL A 533 -30.67 -11.84 9.46
N ARG A 534 -30.67 -11.12 8.33
CA ARG A 534 -30.57 -11.69 6.97
C ARG A 534 -29.25 -12.43 6.75
N LEU A 535 -28.14 -11.86 7.23
CA LEU A 535 -26.82 -12.49 7.17
C LEU A 535 -26.73 -13.66 8.14
N MET A 536 -27.20 -13.48 9.38
CA MET A 536 -27.14 -14.53 10.41
C MET A 536 -27.94 -15.77 10.01
N GLN A 537 -29.11 -15.60 9.39
CA GLN A 537 -29.87 -16.72 8.80
C GLN A 537 -29.12 -17.42 7.67
N ALA A 538 -28.45 -16.67 6.77
CA ALA A 538 -27.66 -17.25 5.69
C ALA A 538 -26.44 -18.03 6.21
N LEU A 539 -25.73 -17.48 7.20
CA LEU A 539 -24.62 -18.15 7.88
C LEU A 539 -25.08 -19.41 8.61
N ALA A 540 -26.17 -19.33 9.37
CA ALA A 540 -26.71 -20.47 10.13
C ALA A 540 -27.13 -21.62 9.20
N ALA A 541 -27.82 -21.32 8.10
CA ALA A 541 -28.22 -22.31 7.10
C ALA A 541 -27.02 -23.01 6.40
N ALA A 542 -25.84 -22.38 6.40
CA ALA A 542 -24.61 -22.92 5.83
C ALA A 542 -23.67 -23.58 6.88
N GLY A 543 -24.07 -23.66 8.15
CA GLY A 543 -23.23 -24.21 9.23
C GLY A 543 -22.24 -23.21 9.87
N TYR A 544 -22.37 -21.92 9.59
CA TYR A 544 -21.53 -20.84 10.13
C TYR A 544 -22.21 -20.06 11.29
N ALA A 545 -23.22 -20.65 11.95
CA ALA A 545 -24.02 -20.00 13.00
C ALA A 545 -23.20 -19.39 14.17
N ASN A 546 -22.04 -19.97 14.48
CA ASN A 546 -21.18 -19.56 15.59
C ASN A 546 -20.12 -18.52 15.19
N ARG A 547 -20.16 -17.96 13.97
CA ARG A 547 -19.20 -16.95 13.51
C ARG A 547 -19.63 -15.55 13.98
N PRO A 548 -18.77 -14.77 14.65
CA PRO A 548 -19.06 -13.37 14.97
C PRO A 548 -19.15 -12.52 13.71
N LEU A 549 -19.94 -11.45 13.80
CA LEU A 549 -19.99 -10.39 12.81
C LEU A 549 -19.06 -9.25 13.24
N TRP A 550 -18.23 -8.77 12.33
CA TRP A 550 -17.55 -7.48 12.45
C TRP A 550 -18.16 -6.53 11.43
N VAL A 551 -18.66 -5.38 11.89
CA VAL A 551 -19.04 -4.29 11.00
C VAL A 551 -17.76 -3.59 10.60
N THR A 552 -17.17 -4.00 9.48
CA THR A 552 -15.85 -3.56 9.00
C THR A 552 -15.88 -2.17 8.37
N GLU A 553 -17.08 -1.68 8.05
CA GLU A 553 -17.36 -0.26 7.77
C GLU A 553 -18.77 0.15 8.22
N ILE A 554 -18.86 1.32 8.84
CA ILE A 554 -20.09 2.10 9.01
C ILE A 554 -19.72 3.58 9.11
N GLY A 555 -20.54 4.46 8.55
CA GLY A 555 -20.33 5.89 8.69
C GLY A 555 -21.43 6.70 8.02
N TRP A 556 -21.35 8.01 8.21
CA TRP A 556 -22.24 9.00 7.59
C TRP A 556 -21.42 10.12 6.96
N ASN A 557 -21.73 10.48 5.71
CA ASN A 557 -21.05 11.57 5.03
C ASN A 557 -21.60 12.92 5.53
N ARG A 558 -20.79 13.65 6.32
CA ARG A 558 -21.16 14.97 6.87
C ARG A 558 -21.08 16.10 5.84
N ALA A 559 -20.82 15.81 4.57
CA ALA A 559 -20.72 16.81 3.51
C ALA A 559 -22.05 17.55 3.17
N GLY A 560 -23.13 17.34 3.95
CA GLY A 560 -24.23 18.31 4.02
C GLY A 560 -23.76 19.69 4.51
N ASP A 561 -22.62 19.75 5.22
CA ASP A 561 -21.92 20.99 5.56
C ASP A 561 -21.16 21.63 4.36
N SER A 562 -21.15 20.99 3.17
CA SER A 562 -20.31 21.42 2.03
C SER A 562 -20.99 22.36 1.03
N ASN A 563 -20.21 23.35 0.58
CA ASN A 563 -20.56 24.27 -0.51
C ASN A 563 -19.98 23.86 -1.88
N ASN A 564 -19.38 22.67 -2.00
CA ASN A 564 -18.76 22.19 -3.24
C ASN A 564 -19.81 21.87 -4.33
N PRO A 565 -19.78 22.52 -5.51
CA PRO A 565 -20.74 22.27 -6.58
C PRO A 565 -20.68 20.86 -7.19
N ALA A 566 -19.59 20.11 -7.03
CA ALA A 566 -19.55 18.70 -7.46
C ALA A 566 -20.39 17.83 -6.50
N THR A 567 -20.18 17.99 -5.19
CA THR A 567 -20.93 17.31 -4.13
C THR A 567 -22.43 17.56 -4.26
N GLN A 568 -22.83 18.83 -4.40
CA GLN A 568 -24.24 19.22 -4.49
C GLN A 568 -24.95 18.73 -5.77
N ARG A 569 -24.22 18.52 -6.87
CA ARG A 569 -24.79 17.98 -8.13
C ARG A 569 -24.84 16.45 -8.17
N CYS A 570 -24.14 15.76 -7.28
CA CYS A 570 -24.16 14.31 -7.23
C CYS A 570 -25.40 13.80 -6.48
N ALA A 571 -26.50 13.59 -7.21
CA ALA A 571 -27.81 13.28 -6.62
C ALA A 571 -27.83 12.04 -5.69
N CYS A 572 -27.08 10.98 -6.03
CA CYS A 572 -26.98 9.77 -5.20
C CYS A 572 -26.29 10.03 -3.86
N VAL A 573 -25.21 10.81 -3.85
CA VAL A 573 -24.52 11.23 -2.61
C VAL A 573 -25.39 12.23 -1.84
N ALA A 574 -25.93 13.26 -2.50
CA ALA A 574 -26.78 14.28 -1.89
C ALA A 574 -28.02 13.70 -1.18
N ALA A 575 -28.52 12.54 -1.64
CA ALA A 575 -29.63 11.83 -1.02
C ALA A 575 -29.31 11.17 0.33
N THR A 576 -28.02 11.01 0.68
CA THR A 576 -27.56 10.37 1.94
C THR A 576 -26.71 11.28 2.83
N LEU A 577 -26.44 12.53 2.40
CA LEU A 577 -25.70 13.51 3.19
C LEU A 577 -26.42 13.89 4.49
N VAL A 578 -25.62 14.11 5.52
CA VAL A 578 -25.99 14.67 6.82
C VAL A 578 -25.08 15.87 7.15
N THR A 579 -25.40 16.60 8.21
CA THR A 579 -24.54 17.63 8.82
C THR A 579 -23.53 17.03 9.80
N GLY A 580 -22.50 17.80 10.17
CA GLY A 580 -21.52 17.38 11.20
C GLY A 580 -22.14 17.14 12.59
N ILE A 581 -23.26 17.79 12.92
CA ILE A 581 -24.00 17.57 14.17
C ILE A 581 -24.79 16.25 14.12
N GLU A 582 -25.47 15.98 13.01
CA GLU A 582 -26.15 14.70 12.79
C GLU A 582 -25.16 13.53 12.80
N GLN A 583 -24.03 13.63 12.08
CA GLN A 583 -22.97 12.62 12.11
C GLN A 583 -22.49 12.32 13.55
N ALA A 584 -22.27 13.36 14.36
CA ALA A 584 -21.85 13.21 15.75
C ALA A 584 -22.92 12.57 16.64
N ALA A 585 -24.21 12.83 16.38
CA ALA A 585 -25.32 12.22 17.11
C ALA A 585 -25.60 10.78 16.67
N TYR A 586 -25.46 10.48 15.39
CA TYR A 586 -25.77 9.18 14.78
C TYR A 586 -24.71 8.11 15.10
N LEU A 587 -23.43 8.49 15.20
CA LEU A 587 -22.33 7.58 15.55
C LEU A 587 -22.58 6.77 16.85
N PRO A 588 -22.81 7.39 18.02
CA PRO A 588 -23.05 6.64 19.26
C PRO A 588 -24.35 5.83 19.24
N GLN A 589 -25.39 6.34 18.55
CA GLN A 589 -26.65 5.61 18.36
C GLN A 589 -26.43 4.33 17.55
N ALA A 590 -25.73 4.41 16.42
CA ALA A 590 -25.42 3.26 15.59
C ALA A 590 -24.59 2.20 16.34
N PHE A 591 -23.63 2.64 17.17
CA PHE A 591 -22.85 1.74 18.03
C PHE A 591 -23.73 1.05 19.07
N ASP A 592 -24.64 1.78 19.73
CA ASP A 592 -25.57 1.20 20.70
C ASP A 592 -26.57 0.24 20.02
N ILE A 593 -27.11 0.58 18.85
CA ILE A 593 -27.98 -0.32 18.06
C ILE A 593 -27.27 -1.64 17.73
N LEU A 594 -26.04 -1.56 17.22
CA LEU A 594 -25.29 -2.75 16.78
C LEU A 594 -24.80 -3.60 17.97
N LEU A 595 -24.25 -2.96 19.01
CA LEU A 595 -23.51 -3.63 20.08
C LEU A 595 -24.33 -3.87 21.36
N ARG A 596 -25.42 -3.12 21.63
CA ARG A 596 -26.20 -3.21 22.87
C ARG A 596 -27.67 -3.55 22.65
N GLU A 597 -28.34 -2.83 21.75
CA GLU A 597 -29.80 -2.90 21.58
C GLU A 597 -30.24 -3.97 20.58
N SER A 598 -29.28 -4.62 19.89
CA SER A 598 -29.50 -5.60 18.83
C SER A 598 -30.22 -6.90 19.25
N ALA A 599 -30.67 -7.00 20.50
CA ALA A 599 -31.50 -8.05 21.10
C ALA A 599 -31.12 -9.51 20.73
N TRP A 600 -29.87 -9.73 20.34
CA TRP A 600 -29.36 -11.06 20.05
C TRP A 600 -29.34 -11.90 21.33
N PRO A 601 -29.66 -13.21 21.26
CA PRO A 601 -29.45 -14.12 22.38
C PRO A 601 -28.00 -14.01 22.87
N SER A 602 -27.78 -14.11 24.19
CA SER A 602 -26.42 -14.07 24.76
C SER A 602 -25.51 -15.20 24.27
N THR A 603 -26.08 -16.24 23.67
CA THR A 603 -25.39 -17.36 23.01
C THR A 603 -25.05 -17.10 21.54
N ALA A 604 -25.66 -16.10 20.89
CA ALA A 604 -25.28 -15.69 19.55
C ALA A 604 -24.03 -14.82 19.61
N PRO A 605 -23.05 -15.00 18.71
CA PRO A 605 -21.78 -14.26 18.77
C PRO A 605 -21.96 -12.77 18.43
N GLY A 606 -23.06 -12.38 17.77
CA GLY A 606 -23.47 -11.00 17.55
C GLY A 606 -22.48 -10.15 16.76
N VAL A 607 -22.62 -8.82 16.88
CA VAL A 607 -21.57 -7.87 16.47
C VAL A 607 -20.60 -7.71 17.62
N THR A 608 -19.32 -8.04 17.40
CA THR A 608 -18.27 -7.88 18.43
C THR A 608 -17.36 -6.69 18.19
N LYS A 609 -17.30 -6.19 16.95
CA LYS A 609 -16.48 -5.04 16.54
C LYS A 609 -17.22 -4.19 15.53
N VAL A 610 -17.10 -2.87 15.67
CA VAL A 610 -17.60 -1.88 14.72
C VAL A 610 -16.46 -0.94 14.35
N PHE A 611 -16.18 -0.82 13.07
CA PHE A 611 -15.14 0.04 12.51
C PHE A 611 -15.79 1.25 11.85
N TRP A 612 -15.50 2.45 12.35
CA TRP A 612 -15.98 3.66 11.71
C TRP A 612 -15.19 3.90 10.41
N TYR A 613 -15.90 4.10 9.30
CA TYR A 613 -15.35 4.69 8.11
C TYR A 613 -15.52 6.21 8.25
N GLN A 614 -14.45 7.01 8.39
CA GLN A 614 -13.02 6.65 8.42
C GLN A 614 -12.18 7.66 9.25
N TYR A 615 -10.84 7.54 9.21
CA TYR A 615 -9.92 8.37 9.99
C TYR A 615 -10.08 9.88 9.74
N ALA A 616 -10.07 10.31 8.48
CA ALA A 616 -10.17 11.72 8.09
C ALA A 616 -11.11 11.94 6.90
N ASP A 617 -11.64 13.15 6.78
CA ASP A 617 -12.41 13.61 5.64
C ASP A 617 -11.52 13.62 4.38
N VAL A 618 -12.00 13.04 3.28
CA VAL A 618 -11.28 13.01 2.00
C VAL A 618 -12.15 13.55 0.87
N GLY A 619 -11.53 13.78 -0.29
CA GLY A 619 -12.26 13.97 -1.55
C GLY A 619 -12.22 12.69 -2.39
N LEU A 620 -13.33 12.33 -3.01
CA LEU A 620 -13.42 11.20 -3.96
C LEU A 620 -13.71 11.76 -5.37
N ARG A 621 -13.08 11.22 -6.42
CA ARG A 621 -13.45 11.64 -7.78
C ARG A 621 -14.90 11.27 -8.05
N ALA A 622 -15.65 12.19 -8.65
CA ALA A 622 -17.09 12.03 -8.87
C ALA A 622 -17.46 10.72 -9.58
N ALA A 623 -16.67 10.26 -10.57
CA ALA A 623 -16.88 8.97 -11.22
C ALA A 623 -16.76 7.77 -10.25
N ALA A 624 -15.78 7.79 -9.33
CA ALA A 624 -15.61 6.75 -8.31
C ALA A 624 -16.69 6.79 -7.22
N ALA A 625 -17.27 7.97 -6.98
CA ALA A 625 -18.43 8.17 -6.12
C ALA A 625 -19.78 7.81 -6.80
N GLY A 626 -19.77 7.28 -8.03
CA GLY A 626 -20.99 6.93 -8.77
C GLY A 626 -21.77 8.13 -9.33
N CYS A 627 -21.17 9.32 -9.39
CA CYS A 627 -21.84 10.57 -9.77
C CYS A 627 -21.97 10.81 -11.29
N GLY A 628 -21.77 9.80 -12.14
CA GLY A 628 -21.94 9.88 -13.59
C GLY A 628 -21.13 11.03 -14.24
N ASP A 629 -21.83 11.91 -14.97
CA ASP A 629 -21.26 13.03 -15.74
C ASP A 629 -20.79 14.22 -14.86
N VAL A 630 -20.91 14.15 -13.53
CA VAL A 630 -20.38 15.20 -12.66
C VAL A 630 -18.85 15.23 -12.77
N ALA A 631 -18.30 16.34 -13.27
CA ALA A 631 -16.87 16.57 -13.29
C ALA A 631 -16.38 17.10 -11.93
N GLY A 632 -15.23 16.58 -11.46
CA GLY A 632 -14.51 17.07 -10.29
C GLY A 632 -14.35 16.04 -9.16
N VAL A 633 -14.11 16.57 -7.96
CA VAL A 633 -13.97 15.82 -6.71
C VAL A 633 -15.18 16.15 -5.84
N VAL A 634 -15.90 15.12 -5.39
CA VAL A 634 -16.96 15.24 -4.39
C VAL A 634 -16.39 15.05 -2.99
N ASP A 635 -17.04 15.68 -2.02
CA ASP A 635 -16.66 15.60 -0.62
C ASP A 635 -17.11 14.28 -0.01
N TRP A 636 -16.15 13.53 0.49
CA TRP A 636 -16.32 12.21 1.10
C TRP A 636 -16.00 12.33 2.60
N TRP A 637 -16.74 13.20 3.28
CA TRP A 637 -16.48 13.64 4.64
C TRP A 637 -17.08 12.66 5.65
N TYR A 638 -16.52 11.46 5.65
CA TYR A 638 -16.80 10.39 6.61
C TYR A 638 -15.83 10.41 7.81
N GLY A 639 -14.91 11.37 7.87
CA GLY A 639 -13.83 11.41 8.85
C GLY A 639 -14.31 11.56 10.29
N LEU A 640 -13.41 11.24 11.23
CA LEU A 640 -13.45 11.81 12.59
C LEU A 640 -12.54 13.05 12.71
N TYR A 641 -11.57 13.17 11.80
CA TYR A 641 -10.78 14.39 11.61
C TYR A 641 -11.10 15.03 10.25
N SER A 642 -10.79 16.31 10.08
CA SER A 642 -10.63 16.92 8.77
C SER A 642 -9.48 16.25 8.01
N GLY A 643 -9.51 16.28 6.67
CA GLY A 643 -8.28 16.12 5.88
C GLY A 643 -7.30 17.28 6.10
N VAL A 644 -6.18 17.26 5.38
CA VAL A 644 -5.29 18.43 5.26
C VAL A 644 -5.73 19.34 4.11
N ASP A 645 -5.56 20.65 4.29
CA ASP A 645 -5.77 21.67 3.26
C ASP A 645 -4.75 22.79 3.45
N GLY A 646 -3.72 22.80 2.59
CA GLY A 646 -2.68 23.83 2.61
C GLY A 646 -3.18 25.23 2.23
N GLY A 647 -4.27 25.33 1.46
CA GLY A 647 -4.91 26.59 1.08
C GLY A 647 -5.71 27.21 2.23
N ALA A 648 -6.40 26.38 3.01
CA ALA A 648 -7.04 26.78 4.28
C ALA A 648 -6.08 26.84 5.47
N GLY A 649 -4.79 26.50 5.29
CA GLY A 649 -3.78 26.48 6.35
C GLY A 649 -3.83 25.27 7.29
N ILE A 650 -4.69 24.29 7.02
CA ILE A 650 -4.86 23.04 7.78
C ILE A 650 -3.71 22.09 7.43
N ARG A 651 -2.62 22.17 8.21
CA ARG A 651 -1.42 21.31 8.06
C ARG A 651 -1.49 20.00 8.83
N GLU A 652 -2.44 19.87 9.75
CA GLU A 652 -2.69 18.69 10.57
C GLU A 652 -4.20 18.43 10.62
N PRO A 653 -4.66 17.17 10.51
CA PRO A 653 -6.05 16.78 10.72
C PRO A 653 -6.62 17.32 12.03
N GLN A 654 -7.72 18.09 11.96
CA GLN A 654 -8.41 18.68 13.11
C GLN A 654 -9.64 17.85 13.50
N PRO A 655 -9.90 17.57 14.79
CA PRO A 655 -11.05 16.75 15.18
C PRO A 655 -12.36 17.46 14.82
N ASN A 656 -13.30 16.73 14.21
CA ASN A 656 -14.65 17.22 13.94
C ASN A 656 -15.60 16.87 15.13
N PRO A 657 -16.89 17.26 15.10
CA PRO A 657 -17.81 16.95 16.20
C PRO A 657 -17.94 15.45 16.51
N ALA A 658 -17.90 14.58 15.50
CA ALA A 658 -18.01 13.13 15.66
C ALA A 658 -16.78 12.51 16.35
N ALA A 659 -15.58 13.10 16.24
CA ALA A 659 -14.43 12.70 17.07
C ALA A 659 -14.71 12.83 18.58
N CYS A 660 -15.52 13.81 19.00
CA CYS A 660 -15.88 13.96 20.41
C CYS A 660 -16.76 12.79 20.87
N THR A 661 -17.84 12.48 20.14
CA THR A 661 -18.78 11.42 20.52
C THR A 661 -18.19 10.02 20.33
N PHE A 662 -17.38 9.78 19.28
CA PHE A 662 -16.62 8.53 19.13
C PHE A 662 -15.72 8.30 20.34
N ARG A 663 -14.98 9.32 20.80
CA ARG A 663 -14.12 9.21 21.99
C ARG A 663 -14.93 8.95 23.26
N ALA A 664 -16.02 9.70 23.46
CA ALA A 664 -16.86 9.66 24.65
C ALA A 664 -17.64 8.35 24.83
N TRP A 665 -18.11 7.74 23.73
CA TRP A 665 -18.86 6.49 23.78
C TRP A 665 -18.01 5.36 24.44
N PRO A 666 -18.58 4.55 25.36
CA PRO A 666 -20.01 4.39 25.66
C PRO A 666 -20.56 5.23 26.85
N ASP A 667 -19.84 6.22 27.36
CA ASP A 667 -20.35 7.07 28.45
C ASP A 667 -21.42 8.04 27.92
N ALA A 668 -22.68 7.76 28.26
CA ALA A 668 -23.83 8.57 27.85
C ALA A 668 -23.77 10.03 28.34
N ALA A 669 -23.19 10.30 29.52
CA ALA A 669 -23.04 11.66 30.02
C ALA A 669 -21.94 12.42 29.27
N ALA A 670 -20.84 11.74 28.93
CA ALA A 670 -19.79 12.32 28.10
C ALA A 670 -20.25 12.55 26.64
N VAL A 671 -21.06 11.64 26.09
CA VAL A 671 -21.68 11.80 24.76
C VAL A 671 -22.65 12.98 24.75
N ALA A 672 -23.53 13.10 25.75
CA ALA A 672 -24.44 14.24 25.88
C ALA A 672 -23.67 15.58 25.99
N ALA A 673 -22.58 15.61 26.76
CA ALA A 673 -21.71 16.78 26.83
C ALA A 673 -21.07 17.15 25.48
N CYS A 674 -20.60 16.17 24.70
CA CYS A 674 -20.10 16.39 23.33
C CYS A 674 -21.18 16.94 22.37
N LEU A 675 -22.45 16.59 22.58
CA LEU A 675 -23.59 17.07 21.78
C LEU A 675 -24.18 18.40 22.27
N GLY A 676 -23.57 19.06 23.27
CA GLY A 676 -24.10 20.28 23.89
C GLY A 676 -25.36 20.07 24.74
N GLN A 677 -25.72 18.82 25.02
CA GLN A 677 -26.88 18.42 25.81
C GLN A 677 -26.48 18.37 27.29
N SER A 678 -26.26 19.54 27.89
CA SER A 678 -26.13 19.63 29.36
C SER A 678 -27.45 19.18 30.01
N LYS A 679 -27.36 18.47 31.14
CA LYS A 679 -28.53 18.21 31.98
C LYS A 679 -29.18 19.56 32.30
N SER A 680 -30.48 19.70 32.03
CA SER A 680 -31.27 20.65 32.81
C SER A 680 -31.21 20.18 34.26
N THR A 681 -30.56 20.97 35.10
CA THR A 681 -30.72 20.85 36.55
C THR A 681 -32.11 21.33 36.88
N GLY A 682 -33.07 20.41 36.80
CA GLY A 682 -34.39 20.59 37.38
C GLY A 682 -34.28 20.47 38.89
N GLU A 683 -34.11 21.61 39.55
CA GLU A 683 -34.63 21.89 40.89
C GLU A 683 -35.72 22.97 40.76
#